data_AF-A0A286TCW2-F1
#
_entry.id   AF-A0A286TCW2-F1
#
_cell.length_a   1.000
_cell.length_b   1.000
_cell.length_c   1.000
_cell.angle_alpha   90.00
_cell.angle_beta   90.00
_cell.angle_gamma   90.00
#
_symmetry.space_group_name_H-M   'P 1'
#
loop_
_entity.id
_entity.type
_entity.pdbx_description
1 polymer ?
#
loop_
_entity_poly.entity_id
_entity_poly.type
_entity_poly.pdbx_seq_one_letter_code
_entity_poly.pdbx_strand_id
1 'polypeptide(L)'
;MNSTYSVDCTVNGIPQQGTDSSTGHPVWWPTAGDDADKHGTHVSGTIAASHNGSGVDGVNPNTTLAAIRVLKHNHTYLEQEVCGYVWAAKAGMDVTNASIGNRSPDYPGKYAVDKAYDTVLQRAVSYATKNNVVNVASAGNNKLDIDNIHDDTSLDRMRRQIEKRQPREVIGQAIDASNNENTFNPLTGLANQQSQGLGGSGLSLASNKGYIVPAMLDGVLAVSAVQKRGTYSVAPLSRANYSNYGSSSIDVAAPGSNVYSTYGTNYAYMSGTSMASPHVAGVASLLKSVHPDYSVSQIEQLLKKQAKERYNDLEAPADGAEYRGAGLVNAYAAVTEDQEQPTVSAQYSTDGGSSWHDLANARISGKATIRVTATGAVSSVSMNVDGQNRSAQGGDSYNGNATATVDVDFSTLTAVETCSLVLKAYGLNYDVSNDDVSKTIQFQAGRDAYATVTFDSNGGSTIASQNIHIGTMATQPMNPTRSGYTFQGWYTAKNGGTKYDFSQTVNGDMTLYAHWAKEPNALQRLAGDTRYDTMGAVVNAANWKTGGTVIVASGGNYPDALAASGLAGTMNAPIILTDGNILSPQDQSQLNQLAPSRIVIAGGASAISNTVMNSLKNICPNVQRVAGETRVDTSLNLYREGSGWGSTAVLATAGNFADALSISSYAYHMKAPVFLVNTNDLTARQRSALVSGRFSKVIVVGGTNAVSDHVAANAQSITGAQLVRLSGATRYETSEQIARWTMNNGLSMNGAVYATGANFPDALAAGPLAGKSGSATLLVENANSPAVSFSAEYKGKVDKAYVVGGTNVVDHITANAIADSLGLRHAQ
;
A
#
# COMPACT_ATOMS: atom_id res chain seq x y z
N MET A 1 -42.92 18.38 -46.63
CA MET A 1 -41.89 17.76 -47.50
C MET A 1 -40.84 18.80 -47.86
N ASN A 2 -39.57 18.40 -47.93
CA ASN A 2 -38.45 19.29 -48.22
C ASN A 2 -38.00 19.16 -49.68
N SER A 3 -38.02 20.25 -50.43
CA SER A 3 -37.63 20.31 -51.84
C SER A 3 -36.15 20.04 -52.08
N THR A 4 -35.29 20.32 -51.10
CA THR A 4 -33.84 20.11 -51.20
C THR A 4 -33.48 18.63 -51.24
N TYR A 5 -34.23 17.78 -50.53
CA TYR A 5 -33.94 16.34 -50.46
C TYR A 5 -34.75 15.51 -51.46
N SER A 6 -35.80 16.09 -52.06
CA SER A 6 -36.68 15.40 -53.00
C SER A 6 -36.08 15.35 -54.41
N VAL A 7 -36.37 14.27 -55.14
CA VAL A 7 -35.79 14.00 -56.47
C VAL A 7 -36.77 13.28 -57.40
N ASP A 8 -36.69 13.59 -58.68
CA ASP A 8 -37.36 12.86 -59.75
C ASP A 8 -36.33 12.04 -60.52
N CYS A 9 -36.43 10.72 -60.41
CA CYS A 9 -35.59 9.77 -61.13
C CYS A 9 -36.28 9.23 -62.39
N THR A 10 -37.51 9.65 -62.71
CA THR A 10 -38.30 9.08 -63.80
C THR A 10 -37.80 9.46 -65.20
N VAL A 11 -36.90 10.45 -65.28
CA VAL A 11 -36.26 10.87 -66.53
C VAL A 11 -34.96 10.07 -66.73
N ASN A 12 -35.08 8.87 -67.32
CA ASN A 12 -33.96 7.97 -67.64
C ASN A 12 -33.02 7.63 -66.45
N GLY A 13 -33.54 7.61 -65.22
CA GLY A 13 -32.72 7.39 -64.02
C GLY A 13 -31.77 8.54 -63.68
N ILE A 14 -31.93 9.71 -64.30
CA ILE A 14 -31.12 10.90 -64.03
C ILE A 14 -31.84 11.75 -62.98
N PRO A 15 -31.23 11.99 -61.80
CA PRO A 15 -31.88 12.72 -60.71
C PRO A 15 -32.15 14.19 -61.09
N GLN A 16 -33.41 14.62 -61.02
CA GLN A 16 -33.83 16.01 -61.20
C GLN A 16 -34.37 16.58 -59.88
N GLN A 17 -33.90 17.77 -59.48
CA GLN A 17 -34.35 18.47 -58.27
C GLN A 17 -35.06 19.78 -58.61
N GLY A 18 -35.73 20.37 -57.62
CA GLY A 18 -36.37 21.68 -57.75
C GLY A 18 -37.79 21.54 -58.31
N THR A 19 -38.01 22.05 -59.51
CA THR A 19 -39.32 22.07 -60.16
C THR A 19 -39.38 21.03 -61.27
N ASP A 20 -40.42 20.20 -61.24
CA ASP A 20 -40.76 19.30 -62.33
C ASP A 20 -41.15 20.14 -63.56
N SER A 21 -40.32 20.09 -64.60
CA SER A 21 -40.49 20.89 -65.82
C SER A 21 -41.76 20.54 -66.60
N SER A 22 -42.37 19.38 -66.35
CA SER A 22 -43.60 18.95 -66.99
C SER A 22 -44.87 19.47 -66.31
N THR A 23 -44.80 19.78 -65.01
CA THR A 23 -45.97 20.23 -64.22
C THR A 23 -45.84 21.63 -63.64
N GLY A 24 -44.62 22.21 -63.62
CA GLY A 24 -44.35 23.51 -63.00
C GLY A 24 -44.41 23.49 -61.47
N HIS A 25 -44.64 22.34 -60.86
CA HIS A 25 -44.68 22.15 -59.41
C HIS A 25 -43.34 21.62 -58.89
N PRO A 26 -43.04 21.78 -57.59
CA PRO A 26 -41.89 21.12 -56.98
C PRO A 26 -41.91 19.62 -57.21
N VAL A 27 -40.75 19.00 -57.32
CA VAL A 27 -40.59 17.55 -57.58
C VAL A 27 -41.28 16.65 -56.53
N TRP A 28 -41.52 17.16 -55.32
CA TRP A 28 -42.28 16.44 -54.29
C TRP A 28 -43.79 16.58 -54.40
N TRP A 29 -44.29 17.49 -55.24
CA TRP A 29 -45.70 17.74 -55.40
C TRP A 29 -46.38 16.53 -56.09
N PRO A 30 -47.56 16.09 -55.63
CA PRO A 30 -48.32 15.06 -56.34
C PRO A 30 -48.69 15.54 -57.74
N THR A 31 -48.37 14.76 -58.77
CA THR A 31 -48.84 15.06 -60.13
C THR A 31 -50.37 14.96 -60.17
N ALA A 32 -51.06 15.93 -60.77
CA ALA A 32 -52.52 15.95 -60.74
C ALA A 32 -53.11 15.05 -61.84
N GLY A 33 -53.71 13.91 -61.48
CA GLY A 33 -54.44 13.12 -62.47
C GLY A 33 -55.00 11.77 -62.03
N ASP A 34 -54.32 11.01 -61.16
CA ASP A 34 -54.68 9.62 -60.84
C ASP A 34 -54.79 9.32 -59.33
N ASP A 35 -55.55 8.28 -58.96
CA ASP A 35 -55.61 7.77 -57.58
C ASP A 35 -54.26 7.21 -57.09
N ALA A 36 -53.35 6.89 -58.02
CA ALA A 36 -51.97 6.54 -57.75
C ALA A 36 -51.15 7.71 -57.16
N ASP A 37 -51.48 8.96 -57.51
CA ASP A 37 -50.76 10.16 -57.04
C ASP A 37 -51.06 10.46 -55.55
N LYS A 38 -52.20 10.00 -55.05
CA LYS A 38 -52.63 10.20 -53.66
C LYS A 38 -52.08 9.10 -52.73
N HIS A 39 -51.68 7.94 -53.27
CA HIS A 39 -51.05 6.86 -52.50
C HIS A 39 -49.78 7.33 -51.78
N GLY A 40 -48.89 8.04 -52.48
CA GLY A 40 -47.65 8.56 -51.89
C GLY A 40 -47.90 9.52 -50.71
N THR A 41 -48.98 10.32 -50.78
CA THR A 41 -49.37 11.18 -49.65
C THR A 41 -49.90 10.38 -48.46
N HIS A 42 -50.57 9.24 -48.66
CA HIS A 42 -51.06 8.37 -47.58
C HIS A 42 -49.93 7.67 -46.83
N VAL A 43 -48.96 7.17 -47.58
CA VAL A 43 -47.69 6.65 -47.05
C VAL A 43 -46.97 7.73 -46.25
N SER A 44 -46.84 8.93 -46.82
CA SER A 44 -46.17 10.06 -46.18
C SER A 44 -46.85 10.50 -44.87
N GLY A 45 -48.19 10.55 -44.85
CA GLY A 45 -48.93 10.88 -43.63
C GLY A 45 -48.81 9.82 -42.54
N THR A 46 -48.71 8.55 -42.92
CA THR A 46 -48.50 7.45 -41.95
C THR A 46 -47.13 7.62 -41.26
N ILE A 47 -46.12 8.09 -41.99
CA ILE A 47 -44.79 8.38 -41.42
C ILE A 47 -44.82 9.65 -40.59
N ALA A 48 -45.34 10.77 -41.12
CA ALA A 48 -45.10 12.10 -40.55
C ALA A 48 -46.24 13.12 -40.74
N ALA A 49 -47.52 12.70 -40.70
CA ALA A 49 -48.60 13.66 -40.59
C ALA A 49 -48.41 14.52 -39.32
N SER A 50 -48.57 15.84 -39.46
CA SER A 50 -48.26 16.82 -38.42
C SER A 50 -49.22 16.72 -37.24
N HIS A 51 -48.70 16.83 -36.02
CA HIS A 51 -49.52 16.93 -34.81
C HIS A 51 -50.15 18.33 -34.68
N ASN A 52 -51.34 18.48 -35.26
CA ASN A 52 -52.06 19.77 -35.34
C ASN A 52 -53.53 19.69 -34.90
N GLY A 53 -53.95 18.55 -34.31
CA GLY A 53 -55.32 18.32 -33.87
C GLY A 53 -56.32 17.98 -34.99
N SER A 54 -55.87 17.73 -36.22
CA SER A 54 -56.72 17.35 -37.36
C SER A 54 -56.27 16.03 -38.01
N GLY A 55 -57.21 15.10 -38.21
CA GLY A 55 -56.98 13.85 -38.92
C GLY A 55 -56.21 12.81 -38.10
N VAL A 56 -54.95 12.54 -38.47
CA VAL A 56 -54.06 11.58 -37.79
C VAL A 56 -52.69 12.18 -37.55
N ASP A 57 -52.02 11.69 -36.50
CA ASP A 57 -50.59 11.89 -36.31
C ASP A 57 -49.83 10.80 -37.05
N GLY A 58 -48.77 11.19 -37.76
CA GLY A 58 -47.80 10.23 -38.26
C GLY A 58 -47.06 9.57 -37.11
N VAL A 59 -46.38 8.47 -37.38
CA VAL A 59 -45.54 7.79 -36.37
C VAL A 59 -44.43 8.72 -35.84
N ASN A 60 -43.85 9.57 -36.69
CA ASN A 60 -42.89 10.61 -36.33
C ASN A 60 -43.26 11.95 -36.98
N PRO A 61 -44.17 12.75 -36.38
CA PRO A 61 -44.66 14.01 -36.95
C PRO A 61 -43.58 15.08 -37.19
N ASN A 62 -42.44 14.98 -36.49
CA ASN A 62 -41.36 15.96 -36.54
C ASN A 62 -40.26 15.62 -37.55
N THR A 63 -40.35 14.47 -38.22
CA THR A 63 -39.33 14.09 -39.22
C THR A 63 -39.46 14.88 -40.52
N THR A 64 -38.33 15.09 -41.19
CA THR A 64 -38.30 15.73 -42.50
C THR A 64 -38.57 14.71 -43.59
N LEU A 65 -39.69 14.85 -44.31
CA LEU A 65 -40.01 14.00 -45.46
C LEU A 65 -39.40 14.51 -46.76
N ALA A 66 -38.91 13.57 -47.58
CA ALA A 66 -38.50 13.79 -48.97
C ALA A 66 -39.23 12.81 -49.89
N ALA A 67 -39.59 13.27 -51.10
CA ALA A 67 -40.16 12.41 -52.13
C ALA A 67 -39.06 11.95 -53.09
N ILE A 68 -38.89 10.65 -53.25
CA ILE A 68 -38.06 10.05 -54.29
C ILE A 68 -39.00 9.44 -55.33
N ARG A 69 -39.20 10.15 -56.43
CA ARG A 69 -40.09 9.71 -57.50
C ARG A 69 -39.34 8.77 -58.43
N VAL A 70 -39.64 7.47 -58.31
CA VAL A 70 -39.10 6.41 -59.19
C VAL A 70 -40.18 5.81 -60.09
N LEU A 71 -41.43 6.25 -59.94
CA LEU A 71 -42.58 5.80 -60.72
C LEU A 71 -43.12 6.96 -61.56
N LYS A 72 -43.42 6.69 -62.83
CA LYS A 72 -44.25 7.57 -63.66
C LYS A 72 -45.58 6.86 -63.90
N HIS A 73 -46.67 7.41 -63.37
CA HIS A 73 -47.96 6.71 -63.20
C HIS A 73 -47.76 5.42 -62.38
N ASN A 74 -48.00 4.27 -63.00
CA ASN A 74 -47.84 2.95 -62.38
C ASN A 74 -46.64 2.19 -62.98
N HIS A 75 -45.56 2.84 -63.44
CA HIS A 75 -44.44 2.14 -64.10
C HIS A 75 -43.09 2.67 -63.60
N THR A 76 -42.15 1.74 -63.38
CA THR A 76 -40.75 2.01 -62.97
C THR A 76 -39.79 1.19 -63.83
N TYR A 77 -38.57 1.70 -64.02
CA TYR A 77 -37.46 0.96 -64.63
C TYR A 77 -36.34 0.77 -63.60
N LEU A 78 -35.51 -0.26 -63.79
CA LEU A 78 -34.42 -0.60 -62.88
C LEU A 78 -33.51 0.61 -62.56
N GLU A 79 -33.13 1.37 -63.59
CA GLU A 79 -32.28 2.56 -63.45
C GLU A 79 -32.92 3.66 -62.58
N GLN A 80 -34.24 3.73 -62.52
CA GLN A 80 -34.99 4.69 -61.71
C GLN A 80 -34.99 4.28 -60.24
N GLU A 81 -35.17 2.98 -59.95
CA GLU A 81 -35.05 2.41 -58.60
C GLU A 81 -33.63 2.57 -58.06
N VAL A 82 -32.62 2.27 -58.90
CA VAL A 82 -31.20 2.46 -58.58
C VAL A 82 -30.91 3.94 -58.29
N CYS A 83 -31.40 4.85 -59.12
CA CYS A 83 -31.30 6.28 -58.88
C CYS A 83 -31.88 6.66 -57.52
N GLY A 84 -33.03 6.09 -57.14
CA GLY A 84 -33.67 6.35 -55.85
C GLY A 84 -32.81 5.97 -54.65
N TYR A 85 -32.29 4.74 -54.60
CA TYR A 85 -31.44 4.30 -53.48
C TYR A 85 -30.08 5.02 -53.44
N VAL A 86 -29.46 5.25 -54.60
CA VAL A 86 -28.21 6.02 -54.69
C VAL A 86 -28.43 7.48 -54.28
N TRP A 87 -29.58 8.06 -54.62
CA TRP A 87 -29.94 9.40 -54.20
C TRP A 87 -30.15 9.48 -52.68
N ALA A 88 -30.90 8.55 -52.09
CA ALA A 88 -31.11 8.50 -50.64
C ALA A 88 -29.78 8.49 -49.89
N ALA A 89 -28.82 7.70 -50.36
CA ALA A 89 -27.46 7.65 -49.83
C ALA A 89 -26.72 9.00 -49.95
N LYS A 90 -26.73 9.61 -51.14
CA LYS A 90 -26.03 10.89 -51.41
C LYS A 90 -26.65 12.08 -50.70
N ALA A 91 -27.96 12.06 -50.54
CA ALA A 91 -28.73 13.09 -49.85
C ALA A 91 -28.63 12.97 -48.32
N GLY A 92 -28.02 11.89 -47.80
CA GLY A 92 -27.89 11.64 -46.36
C GLY A 92 -29.22 11.34 -45.68
N MET A 93 -30.12 10.60 -46.35
CA MET A 93 -31.40 10.23 -45.76
C MET A 93 -31.23 9.14 -44.69
N ASP A 94 -31.94 9.25 -43.57
CA ASP A 94 -31.85 8.26 -42.50
C ASP A 94 -32.58 6.96 -42.82
N VAL A 95 -33.75 7.07 -43.47
CA VAL A 95 -34.65 5.95 -43.73
C VAL A 95 -35.29 6.09 -45.12
N THR A 96 -35.37 5.00 -45.88
CA THR A 96 -36.22 4.92 -47.09
C THR A 96 -37.43 4.04 -46.84
N ASN A 97 -38.55 4.37 -47.49
CA ASN A 97 -39.73 3.52 -47.55
C ASN A 97 -40.11 3.24 -48.99
N ALA A 98 -40.18 1.97 -49.36
CA ALA A 98 -40.51 1.53 -50.70
C ALA A 98 -41.71 0.57 -50.69
N SER A 99 -42.65 0.81 -51.59
CA SER A 99 -43.73 -0.15 -51.90
C SER A 99 -43.81 -0.39 -53.39
N ILE A 100 -42.65 -0.72 -53.97
CA ILE A 100 -42.46 -0.94 -55.40
C ILE A 100 -42.13 -2.41 -55.67
N GLY A 101 -42.27 -2.83 -56.92
CA GLY A 101 -41.99 -4.19 -57.36
C GLY A 101 -42.09 -4.29 -58.87
N ASN A 102 -41.30 -5.20 -59.44
CA ASN A 102 -41.25 -5.37 -60.89
C ASN A 102 -41.57 -6.82 -61.29
N ARG A 103 -42.38 -6.98 -62.34
CA ARG A 103 -42.53 -8.26 -63.04
C ARG A 103 -41.24 -8.51 -63.83
N SER A 104 -40.32 -9.29 -63.27
CA SER A 104 -39.23 -9.85 -64.07
C SER A 104 -39.83 -10.74 -65.16
N PRO A 105 -39.51 -10.55 -66.45
CA PRO A 105 -40.08 -11.37 -67.52
C PRO A 105 -39.85 -12.87 -67.33
N ASP A 106 -38.80 -13.26 -66.61
CA ASP A 106 -38.48 -14.64 -66.23
C ASP A 106 -37.76 -14.62 -64.85
N TYR A 107 -38.09 -15.58 -63.98
CA TYR A 107 -37.31 -15.85 -62.75
C TYR A 107 -35.93 -16.40 -63.19
N PRO A 108 -34.81 -16.25 -62.43
CA PRO A 108 -33.46 -16.34 -62.97
C PRO A 108 -33.15 -17.77 -63.42
N GLY A 109 -33.48 -18.02 -64.68
CA GLY A 109 -33.57 -19.34 -65.24
C GLY A 109 -33.64 -19.20 -66.74
N LYS A 110 -32.58 -18.60 -67.33
CA LYS A 110 -31.87 -19.08 -68.54
C LYS A 110 -30.93 -18.02 -69.18
N TYR A 111 -31.07 -16.72 -68.89
CA TYR A 111 -30.30 -15.66 -69.57
C TYR A 111 -29.56 -14.69 -68.62
N ALA A 112 -28.44 -14.11 -69.09
CA ALA A 112 -27.51 -13.29 -68.30
C ALA A 112 -28.07 -11.90 -67.87
N VAL A 113 -29.13 -11.43 -68.52
CA VAL A 113 -29.74 -10.11 -68.28
C VAL A 113 -30.56 -10.04 -66.99
N ASP A 114 -31.13 -11.15 -66.51
CA ASP A 114 -31.98 -11.16 -65.31
C ASP A 114 -31.16 -11.21 -64.01
N LYS A 115 -29.96 -11.82 -64.04
CA LYS A 115 -28.96 -11.72 -62.96
C LYS A 115 -28.45 -10.28 -62.78
N ALA A 116 -28.46 -9.48 -63.85
CA ALA A 116 -28.03 -8.08 -63.78
C ALA A 116 -29.04 -7.21 -63.01
N TYR A 117 -30.34 -7.52 -63.06
CA TYR A 117 -31.37 -6.76 -62.35
C TYR A 117 -31.20 -6.83 -60.83
N ASP A 118 -31.22 -8.05 -60.28
CA ASP A 118 -31.04 -8.32 -58.85
C ASP A 118 -29.70 -7.77 -58.33
N THR A 119 -28.62 -8.06 -59.07
CA THR A 119 -27.27 -7.63 -58.67
C THR A 119 -27.14 -6.11 -58.63
N VAL A 120 -27.73 -5.37 -59.57
CA VAL A 120 -27.61 -3.90 -59.64
C VAL A 120 -28.46 -3.23 -58.57
N LEU A 121 -29.69 -3.72 -58.34
CA LEU A 121 -30.55 -3.18 -57.29
C LEU A 121 -29.99 -3.51 -55.89
N GLN A 122 -29.50 -4.73 -55.67
CA GLN A 122 -28.79 -5.12 -54.45
C GLN A 122 -27.57 -4.23 -54.19
N ARG A 123 -26.77 -3.92 -55.23
CA ARG A 123 -25.63 -2.98 -55.09
C ARG A 123 -26.07 -1.58 -54.68
N ALA A 124 -27.20 -1.09 -55.22
CA ALA A 124 -27.74 0.22 -54.88
C ALA A 124 -28.23 0.27 -53.41
N VAL A 125 -28.94 -0.78 -52.96
CA VAL A 125 -29.34 -0.95 -51.56
C VAL A 125 -28.11 -1.05 -50.66
N SER A 126 -27.14 -1.92 -50.98
CA SER A 126 -25.89 -2.04 -50.21
C SER A 126 -25.13 -0.71 -50.14
N TYR A 127 -25.15 0.09 -51.21
CA TYR A 127 -24.56 1.43 -51.19
C TYR A 127 -25.32 2.37 -50.23
N ALA A 128 -26.65 2.36 -50.25
CA ALA A 128 -27.47 3.11 -49.30
C ALA A 128 -27.21 2.67 -47.85
N THR A 129 -27.26 1.37 -47.57
CA THR A 129 -26.95 0.80 -46.24
C THR A 129 -25.55 1.19 -45.76
N LYS A 130 -24.55 1.14 -46.64
CA LYS A 130 -23.17 1.56 -46.32
C LYS A 130 -23.05 3.05 -45.99
N ASN A 131 -23.94 3.88 -46.54
CA ASN A 131 -24.06 5.31 -46.22
C ASN A 131 -25.11 5.56 -45.11
N ASN A 132 -25.32 4.57 -44.24
CA ASN A 132 -26.14 4.64 -43.04
C ASN A 132 -27.67 4.82 -43.26
N VAL A 133 -28.16 4.49 -44.46
CA VAL A 133 -29.59 4.54 -44.79
C VAL A 133 -30.28 3.23 -44.42
N VAL A 134 -31.30 3.28 -43.55
CA VAL A 134 -32.16 2.12 -43.25
C VAL A 134 -33.19 1.97 -44.35
N ASN A 135 -33.19 0.84 -45.07
CA ASN A 135 -34.13 0.63 -46.16
C ASN A 135 -35.33 -0.19 -45.69
N VAL A 136 -36.55 0.30 -45.88
CA VAL A 136 -37.78 -0.39 -45.50
C VAL A 136 -38.60 -0.64 -46.75
N ALA A 137 -39.07 -1.88 -46.95
CA ALA A 137 -39.92 -2.21 -48.08
C ALA A 137 -41.11 -3.11 -47.73
N SER A 138 -42.21 -2.87 -48.42
CA SER A 138 -43.41 -3.69 -48.30
C SER A 138 -43.20 -5.07 -48.93
N ALA A 139 -43.64 -6.14 -48.27
CA ALA A 139 -43.51 -7.52 -48.77
C ALA A 139 -44.32 -7.80 -50.05
N GLY A 140 -45.38 -7.03 -50.32
CA GLY A 140 -46.25 -7.14 -51.49
C GLY A 140 -47.62 -7.78 -51.21
N ASN A 141 -48.56 -7.61 -52.16
CA ASN A 141 -49.99 -7.87 -51.97
C ASN A 141 -50.53 -9.10 -52.75
N ASN A 142 -49.69 -10.10 -53.03
CA ASN A 142 -50.02 -11.22 -53.91
C ASN A 142 -50.27 -12.55 -53.18
N LYS A 143 -50.23 -12.57 -51.84
CA LYS A 143 -50.33 -13.79 -51.02
C LYS A 143 -49.26 -14.85 -51.34
N LEU A 144 -48.07 -14.41 -51.72
CA LEU A 144 -46.96 -15.29 -52.10
C LEU A 144 -46.06 -15.61 -50.90
N ASP A 145 -45.52 -16.83 -50.89
CA ASP A 145 -44.37 -17.20 -50.06
C ASP A 145 -43.11 -16.64 -50.70
N ILE A 146 -42.60 -15.54 -50.16
CA ILE A 146 -41.41 -14.86 -50.69
C ILE A 146 -40.10 -15.55 -50.30
N ASP A 147 -40.12 -16.55 -49.40
CA ASP A 147 -38.98 -17.47 -49.22
C ASP A 147 -38.86 -18.44 -50.41
N ASN A 148 -39.97 -18.69 -51.12
CA ASN A 148 -40.11 -19.76 -52.11
C ASN A 148 -40.87 -19.31 -53.38
N ILE A 149 -40.51 -18.16 -53.98
CA ILE A 149 -41.09 -17.70 -55.26
C ILE A 149 -40.61 -18.60 -56.40
N HIS A 150 -41.24 -19.76 -56.55
CA HIS A 150 -41.03 -20.69 -57.66
C HIS A 150 -42.34 -21.41 -57.95
N ASP A 151 -42.82 -21.35 -59.19
CA ASP A 151 -43.87 -22.26 -59.64
C ASP A 151 -43.25 -23.62 -60.04
N ASP A 152 -43.55 -24.62 -59.22
CA ASP A 152 -43.51 -26.08 -59.34
C ASP A 152 -42.33 -26.90 -59.97
N THR A 153 -41.84 -27.83 -59.15
CA THR A 153 -41.79 -29.31 -59.34
C THR A 153 -40.59 -29.94 -58.61
N SER A 154 -40.78 -31.18 -58.17
CA SER A 154 -40.04 -31.95 -57.16
C SER A 154 -38.52 -32.09 -57.31
N LEU A 155 -37.90 -31.72 -58.44
CA LEU A 155 -36.48 -31.98 -58.70
C LEU A 155 -35.53 -30.92 -58.11
N ASP A 156 -35.90 -29.64 -58.07
CA ASP A 156 -35.08 -28.60 -57.42
C ASP A 156 -35.22 -28.58 -55.89
N ARG A 157 -36.23 -29.26 -55.33
CA ARG A 157 -36.31 -29.48 -53.86
C ARG A 157 -35.13 -30.31 -53.35
N MET A 158 -34.64 -31.29 -54.12
CA MET A 158 -33.46 -32.09 -53.78
C MET A 158 -32.16 -31.29 -53.90
N ARG A 159 -32.01 -30.45 -54.92
CA ARG A 159 -30.84 -29.55 -55.05
C ARG A 159 -30.73 -28.57 -53.87
N ARG A 160 -31.87 -28.04 -53.41
CA ARG A 160 -31.95 -27.11 -52.27
C ARG A 160 -31.56 -27.70 -50.91
N GLN A 161 -31.79 -28.99 -50.67
CA GLN A 161 -31.32 -29.65 -49.44
C GLN A 161 -29.80 -29.86 -49.42
N ILE A 162 -29.16 -29.90 -50.59
CA ILE A 162 -27.71 -30.04 -50.73
C ILE A 162 -27.02 -28.69 -50.51
N GLU A 163 -27.60 -27.59 -51.00
CA GLU A 163 -27.05 -26.24 -50.83
C GLU A 163 -27.29 -25.65 -49.43
N LYS A 164 -28.43 -25.94 -48.77
CA LYS A 164 -28.66 -25.56 -47.35
C LYS A 164 -27.70 -26.24 -46.35
N ARG A 165 -26.92 -27.26 -46.77
CA ARG A 165 -25.92 -27.96 -45.93
C ARG A 165 -24.50 -27.40 -46.07
N GLN A 166 -24.28 -26.39 -46.90
CA GLN A 166 -22.99 -25.69 -46.99
C GLN A 166 -23.03 -24.48 -46.04
N PRO A 167 -22.09 -24.36 -45.07
CA PRO A 167 -21.97 -23.14 -44.28
C PRO A 167 -21.65 -21.97 -45.22
N ARG A 168 -22.42 -20.88 -45.13
CA ARG A 168 -22.10 -19.60 -45.81
C ARG A 168 -20.86 -18.99 -45.17
N GLU A 169 -19.68 -19.48 -45.52
CA GLU A 169 -18.40 -18.84 -45.23
C GLU A 169 -18.02 -17.88 -46.36
N VAL A 170 -17.86 -16.61 -45.99
CA VAL A 170 -16.94 -15.61 -46.56
C VAL A 170 -16.94 -15.46 -48.09
N ILE A 171 -17.83 -14.61 -48.63
CA ILE A 171 -17.61 -14.01 -49.96
C ILE A 171 -16.74 -12.77 -49.78
N GLY A 172 -15.43 -13.03 -49.70
CA GLY A 172 -14.38 -12.06 -49.92
C GLY A 172 -13.37 -12.69 -50.86
N GLN A 173 -13.67 -12.77 -52.16
CA GLN A 173 -12.63 -13.04 -53.17
C GLN A 173 -13.03 -12.54 -54.56
N ALA A 174 -12.15 -11.66 -55.06
CA ALA A 174 -11.83 -11.28 -56.43
C ALA A 174 -12.84 -11.60 -57.54
N ILE A 175 -13.43 -10.54 -58.11
CA ILE A 175 -13.83 -10.56 -59.52
C ILE A 175 -12.54 -10.50 -60.33
N ASP A 176 -12.19 -11.62 -60.95
CA ASP A 176 -11.08 -11.77 -61.86
C ASP A 176 -11.31 -10.90 -63.12
N ALA A 177 -10.40 -9.94 -63.30
CA ALA A 177 -10.35 -9.04 -64.44
C ALA A 177 -9.53 -9.70 -65.56
N SER A 178 -10.10 -10.71 -66.20
CA SER A 178 -9.63 -11.11 -67.52
C SER A 178 -10.75 -11.83 -68.26
N ASN A 179 -11.45 -11.12 -69.14
CA ASN A 179 -11.93 -11.64 -70.42
C ASN A 179 -12.38 -10.44 -71.27
N ASN A 180 -11.57 -10.20 -72.29
CA ASN A 180 -11.50 -8.97 -73.07
C ASN A 180 -12.33 -9.07 -74.35
N GLU A 181 -13.60 -9.47 -74.26
CA GLU A 181 -14.55 -9.40 -75.38
C GLU A 181 -15.96 -9.16 -74.86
N ASN A 182 -16.42 -7.90 -74.94
CA ASN A 182 -17.81 -7.50 -75.21
C ASN A 182 -17.90 -5.98 -75.08
N THR A 183 -17.80 -5.29 -76.23
CA THR A 183 -18.14 -3.88 -76.37
C THR A 183 -19.63 -3.68 -76.07
N PHE A 184 -19.94 -3.29 -74.83
CA PHE A 184 -21.28 -2.83 -74.46
C PHE A 184 -21.55 -1.48 -75.12
N ASN A 185 -22.54 -1.44 -76.02
CA ASN A 185 -23.02 -0.20 -76.64
C ASN A 185 -24.06 0.47 -75.71
N PRO A 186 -23.74 1.61 -75.08
CA PRO A 186 -24.58 2.23 -74.06
C PRO A 186 -25.86 2.89 -74.60
N LEU A 187 -26.05 2.96 -75.93
CA LEU A 187 -27.19 3.65 -76.54
C LEU A 187 -28.41 2.75 -76.81
N THR A 188 -28.34 1.43 -76.62
CA THR A 188 -29.47 0.53 -76.98
C THR A 188 -29.73 -0.63 -76.00
N GLY A 189 -28.98 -0.76 -74.89
CA GLY A 189 -28.90 -2.04 -74.15
C GLY A 189 -29.78 -2.27 -72.92
N LEU A 190 -30.36 -1.24 -72.29
CA LEU A 190 -31.20 -1.40 -71.07
C LEU A 190 -32.42 -0.46 -71.02
N ALA A 191 -32.43 0.61 -71.81
CA ALA A 191 -33.41 1.70 -71.73
C ALA A 191 -34.83 1.37 -72.25
N ASN A 192 -35.10 0.15 -72.75
CA ASN A 192 -36.35 -0.17 -73.46
C ASN A 192 -37.23 -1.25 -72.82
N GLN A 193 -36.95 -1.70 -71.58
CA GLN A 193 -37.86 -2.64 -70.90
C GLN A 193 -38.95 -1.90 -70.11
N GLN A 194 -40.01 -1.48 -70.80
CA GLN A 194 -41.26 -1.03 -70.17
C GLN A 194 -41.87 -2.17 -69.34
N SER A 195 -42.02 -1.96 -68.04
CA SER A 195 -42.70 -2.91 -67.14
C SER A 195 -43.91 -2.27 -66.48
N GLN A 196 -45.03 -3.00 -66.44
CA GLN A 196 -46.24 -2.61 -65.71
C GLN A 196 -46.02 -2.69 -64.21
N GLY A 197 -46.07 -1.55 -63.52
CA GLY A 197 -46.12 -1.51 -62.07
C GLY A 197 -47.53 -1.79 -61.54
N LEU A 198 -47.56 -2.01 -60.23
CA LEU A 198 -48.57 -2.83 -59.60
C LEU A 198 -49.72 -1.98 -59.06
N GLY A 199 -50.47 -1.37 -59.97
CA GLY A 199 -51.76 -0.76 -59.66
C GLY A 199 -52.89 -1.67 -60.14
N GLY A 200 -53.60 -2.33 -59.22
CA GLY A 200 -54.89 -2.95 -59.51
C GLY A 200 -55.08 -4.38 -59.01
N SER A 201 -56.17 -4.60 -58.29
CA SER A 201 -56.72 -5.93 -57.97
C SER A 201 -57.03 -6.70 -59.25
N GLY A 202 -56.29 -7.76 -59.54
CA GLY A 202 -56.59 -8.67 -60.65
C GLY A 202 -55.40 -8.94 -61.56
N LEU A 203 -54.34 -9.58 -61.02
CA LEU A 203 -53.23 -10.08 -61.83
C LEU A 203 -53.33 -11.61 -61.93
N SER A 204 -53.79 -12.11 -63.07
CA SER A 204 -53.55 -13.49 -63.49
C SER A 204 -52.06 -13.61 -63.83
N LEU A 205 -51.30 -14.33 -62.99
CA LEU A 205 -49.91 -14.65 -63.27
C LEU A 205 -49.88 -15.80 -64.28
N ALA A 206 -49.34 -15.56 -65.47
CA ALA A 206 -48.97 -16.64 -66.37
C ALA A 206 -47.83 -17.44 -65.69
N SER A 207 -47.94 -18.77 -65.74
CA SER A 207 -47.22 -19.79 -64.96
C SER A 207 -45.68 -19.83 -65.03
N ASN A 208 -45.01 -18.84 -65.62
CA ASN A 208 -43.57 -18.91 -65.93
C ASN A 208 -42.75 -17.65 -65.58
N LYS A 209 -43.30 -16.63 -64.92
CA LYS A 209 -42.58 -15.35 -64.67
C LYS A 209 -42.14 -15.16 -63.23
N GLY A 210 -40.91 -14.67 -63.05
CA GLY A 210 -40.31 -14.39 -61.76
C GLY A 210 -40.67 -13.03 -61.19
N TYR A 211 -40.66 -12.90 -59.87
CA TYR A 211 -41.04 -11.68 -59.19
C TYR A 211 -39.94 -11.26 -58.22
N ILE A 212 -39.48 -10.00 -58.33
CA ILE A 212 -38.53 -9.41 -57.38
C ILE A 212 -39.17 -8.13 -56.82
N VAL A 213 -39.24 -8.07 -55.50
CA VAL A 213 -39.58 -6.84 -54.74
C VAL A 213 -38.38 -6.45 -53.89
N PRO A 214 -38.17 -5.16 -53.59
CA PRO A 214 -37.06 -4.74 -52.75
C PRO A 214 -37.04 -5.40 -51.37
N ALA A 215 -38.19 -5.83 -50.86
CA ALA A 215 -38.29 -6.59 -49.61
C ALA A 215 -37.60 -7.98 -49.64
N MET A 216 -37.12 -8.44 -50.80
CA MET A 216 -36.35 -9.69 -50.91
C MET A 216 -34.84 -9.45 -50.88
N LEU A 217 -34.39 -8.19 -50.90
CA LEU A 217 -32.98 -7.83 -50.97
C LEU A 217 -32.35 -7.79 -49.58
N ASP A 218 -31.07 -8.17 -49.49
CA ASP A 218 -30.30 -8.07 -48.26
C ASP A 218 -30.12 -6.58 -47.89
N GLY A 219 -30.32 -6.24 -46.61
CA GLY A 219 -30.22 -4.86 -46.12
C GLY A 219 -31.50 -4.03 -46.32
N VAL A 220 -32.63 -4.69 -46.60
CA VAL A 220 -33.97 -4.10 -46.60
C VAL A 220 -34.83 -4.77 -45.53
N LEU A 221 -35.42 -3.98 -44.64
CA LEU A 221 -36.45 -4.44 -43.69
C LEU A 221 -37.75 -4.77 -44.44
N ALA A 222 -38.04 -6.06 -44.56
CA ALA A 222 -39.21 -6.60 -45.22
C ALA A 222 -40.45 -6.57 -44.31
N VAL A 223 -41.49 -5.87 -44.74
CA VAL A 223 -42.68 -5.61 -43.92
C VAL A 223 -43.91 -6.33 -44.43
N SER A 224 -44.47 -7.23 -43.61
CA SER A 224 -45.78 -7.84 -43.84
C SER A 224 -46.93 -6.96 -43.33
N ALA A 225 -48.12 -7.12 -43.91
CA ALA A 225 -49.32 -6.43 -43.46
C ALA A 225 -50.18 -7.29 -42.55
N VAL A 226 -50.69 -6.68 -41.48
CA VAL A 226 -51.68 -7.29 -40.59
C VAL A 226 -53.01 -6.56 -40.61
N GLN A 227 -54.06 -7.27 -40.22
CA GLN A 227 -55.44 -6.80 -40.18
C GLN A 227 -56.12 -7.19 -38.85
N LYS A 228 -57.14 -6.43 -38.47
CA LYS A 228 -58.04 -6.83 -37.38
C LYS A 228 -58.96 -7.97 -37.85
N ARG A 229 -59.26 -8.92 -36.97
CA ARG A 229 -60.26 -9.99 -37.23
C ARG A 229 -61.71 -9.47 -37.36
N GLY A 230 -61.98 -8.27 -36.86
CA GLY A 230 -63.27 -7.58 -36.97
C GLY A 230 -63.18 -6.16 -36.40
N THR A 231 -64.18 -5.32 -36.68
CA THR A 231 -64.17 -3.88 -36.38
C THR A 231 -63.94 -3.53 -34.90
N TYR A 232 -64.32 -4.43 -33.98
CA TYR A 232 -64.20 -4.26 -32.52
C TYR A 232 -63.35 -5.34 -31.81
N SER A 233 -62.49 -6.04 -32.55
CA SER A 233 -61.70 -7.15 -31.99
C SER A 233 -60.52 -6.65 -31.15
N VAL A 234 -60.43 -7.11 -29.89
CA VAL A 234 -59.21 -7.08 -29.05
C VAL A 234 -58.33 -8.32 -29.21
N ALA A 235 -58.72 -9.24 -30.10
CA ALA A 235 -57.92 -10.42 -30.43
C ALA A 235 -56.63 -10.03 -31.18
N PRO A 236 -55.58 -10.87 -31.11
CA PRO A 236 -54.37 -10.71 -31.90
C PRO A 236 -54.66 -10.42 -33.37
N LEU A 237 -53.82 -9.57 -33.98
CA LEU A 237 -53.90 -9.22 -35.39
C LEU A 237 -53.54 -10.45 -36.23
N SER A 238 -54.34 -10.69 -37.27
CA SER A 238 -54.09 -11.76 -38.23
C SER A 238 -53.35 -11.20 -39.45
N ARG A 239 -52.67 -12.06 -40.19
CA ARG A 239 -52.11 -11.72 -41.51
C ARG A 239 -53.20 -11.07 -42.38
N ALA A 240 -52.88 -9.95 -43.02
CA ALA A 240 -53.79 -9.38 -44.00
C ALA A 240 -53.95 -10.34 -45.17
N ASN A 241 -55.17 -10.56 -45.65
CA ASN A 241 -55.44 -11.63 -46.61
C ASN A 241 -54.71 -11.48 -47.95
N TYR A 242 -54.19 -10.30 -48.27
CA TYR A 242 -53.37 -9.98 -49.46
C TYR A 242 -51.86 -10.06 -49.18
N SER A 243 -51.42 -10.03 -47.92
CA SER A 243 -50.00 -9.91 -47.58
C SER A 243 -49.22 -11.14 -48.04
N ASN A 244 -48.11 -10.89 -48.73
CA ASN A 244 -47.02 -11.84 -48.87
C ASN A 244 -46.45 -12.24 -47.50
N TYR A 245 -45.80 -13.39 -47.46
CA TYR A 245 -45.34 -14.06 -46.24
C TYR A 245 -44.02 -14.80 -46.51
N GLY A 246 -43.29 -15.15 -45.46
CA GLY A 246 -42.00 -15.83 -45.51
C GLY A 246 -41.45 -16.02 -44.10
N SER A 247 -41.08 -17.25 -43.77
CA SER A 247 -40.45 -17.63 -42.50
C SER A 247 -39.06 -17.04 -42.30
N SER A 248 -38.33 -16.76 -43.39
CA SER A 248 -36.97 -16.19 -43.36
C SER A 248 -36.85 -14.81 -43.98
N SER A 249 -37.77 -14.44 -44.85
CA SER A 249 -37.74 -13.18 -45.60
C SER A 249 -38.59 -12.07 -45.00
N ILE A 250 -39.47 -12.33 -44.02
CA ILE A 250 -40.22 -11.27 -43.33
C ILE A 250 -39.49 -10.87 -42.05
N ASP A 251 -39.16 -9.59 -41.94
CA ASP A 251 -38.46 -9.05 -40.77
C ASP A 251 -39.43 -8.64 -39.68
N VAL A 252 -40.50 -7.91 -40.02
CA VAL A 252 -41.43 -7.29 -39.06
C VAL A 252 -42.83 -7.19 -39.66
N ALA A 253 -43.85 -7.29 -38.81
CA ALA A 253 -45.24 -7.07 -39.18
C ALA A 253 -45.71 -5.66 -38.79
N ALA A 254 -46.58 -5.06 -39.61
CA ALA A 254 -47.18 -3.75 -39.29
C ALA A 254 -48.63 -3.61 -39.81
N PRO A 255 -49.43 -2.69 -39.25
CA PRO A 255 -50.82 -2.49 -39.67
C PRO A 255 -50.91 -2.09 -41.14
N GLY A 256 -51.61 -2.90 -41.95
CA GLY A 256 -51.74 -2.64 -43.38
C GLY A 256 -53.17 -2.52 -43.88
N SER A 257 -54.18 -2.95 -43.11
CA SER A 257 -55.59 -2.94 -43.54
C SER A 257 -56.39 -1.84 -42.84
N ASN A 258 -57.21 -1.12 -43.61
CA ASN A 258 -58.03 -0.01 -43.15
C ASN A 258 -57.22 1.04 -42.37
N VAL A 259 -56.09 1.44 -42.92
CA VAL A 259 -55.22 2.47 -42.35
C VAL A 259 -55.75 3.84 -42.78
N TYR A 260 -56.10 4.69 -41.80
CA TYR A 260 -56.53 6.07 -42.04
C TYR A 260 -55.30 6.98 -42.07
N SER A 261 -55.14 7.76 -43.14
CA SER A 261 -54.04 8.72 -43.28
C SER A 261 -54.39 9.80 -44.29
N THR A 262 -53.49 10.77 -44.49
CA THR A 262 -53.61 11.83 -45.50
C THR A 262 -53.80 11.24 -46.90
N TYR A 263 -54.52 11.92 -47.78
CA TYR A 263 -54.85 11.44 -49.12
C TYR A 263 -55.11 12.63 -50.03
N GLY A 264 -54.10 13.03 -50.80
CA GLY A 264 -54.08 14.32 -51.50
C GLY A 264 -54.18 15.47 -50.50
N THR A 265 -55.28 16.22 -50.57
CA THR A 265 -55.62 17.32 -49.65
C THR A 265 -56.64 16.93 -48.58
N ASN A 266 -57.03 15.65 -48.47
CA ASN A 266 -58.01 15.13 -47.52
C ASN A 266 -57.43 13.92 -46.75
N TYR A 267 -58.26 13.07 -46.16
CA TYR A 267 -57.90 11.85 -45.45
C TYR A 267 -58.75 10.68 -45.93
N ALA A 268 -58.16 9.49 -46.04
CA ALA A 268 -58.87 8.30 -46.50
C ALA A 268 -58.34 7.02 -45.83
N TYR A 269 -59.19 5.99 -45.81
CA TYR A 269 -58.79 4.63 -45.46
C TYR A 269 -58.19 3.92 -46.68
N MET A 270 -57.02 3.33 -46.53
CA MET A 270 -56.40 2.47 -47.56
C MET A 270 -55.97 1.14 -46.95
N SER A 271 -55.90 0.11 -47.80
CA SER A 271 -55.41 -1.22 -47.43
C SER A 271 -54.32 -1.67 -48.39
N GLY A 272 -53.21 -2.15 -47.83
CA GLY A 272 -52.09 -2.74 -48.58
C GLY A 272 -50.85 -2.89 -47.69
N THR A 273 -49.88 -3.70 -48.11
CA THR A 273 -48.54 -3.71 -47.49
C THR A 273 -47.85 -2.35 -47.64
N SER A 274 -48.25 -1.56 -48.65
CA SER A 274 -47.85 -0.17 -48.82
C SER A 274 -48.23 0.74 -47.65
N MET A 275 -49.24 0.37 -46.87
CA MET A 275 -49.66 1.09 -45.66
C MET A 275 -48.98 0.49 -44.41
N ALA A 276 -48.44 -0.72 -44.49
CA ALA A 276 -47.70 -1.35 -43.40
C ALA A 276 -46.25 -0.86 -43.33
N SER A 277 -45.52 -0.84 -44.45
CA SER A 277 -44.13 -0.39 -44.50
C SER A 277 -43.88 1.02 -43.96
N PRO A 278 -44.74 2.05 -44.18
CA PRO A 278 -44.53 3.37 -43.60
C PRO A 278 -44.61 3.41 -42.07
N HIS A 279 -45.34 2.49 -41.41
CA HIS A 279 -45.28 2.41 -39.95
C HIS A 279 -43.88 2.00 -39.48
N VAL A 280 -43.26 1.03 -40.16
CA VAL A 280 -41.89 0.57 -39.86
C VAL A 280 -40.87 1.65 -40.20
N ALA A 281 -41.02 2.35 -41.32
CA ALA A 281 -40.16 3.49 -41.66
C ALA A 281 -40.28 4.63 -40.65
N GLY A 282 -41.50 4.92 -40.17
CA GLY A 282 -41.74 5.86 -39.09
C GLY A 282 -41.02 5.46 -37.80
N VAL A 283 -41.13 4.20 -37.38
CA VAL A 283 -40.44 3.69 -36.19
C VAL A 283 -38.92 3.67 -36.36
N ALA A 284 -38.40 3.29 -37.53
CA ALA A 284 -36.98 3.38 -37.83
C ALA A 284 -36.48 4.85 -37.74
N SER A 285 -37.30 5.82 -38.15
CA SER A 285 -36.96 7.24 -38.03
C SER A 285 -36.98 7.73 -36.57
N LEU A 286 -37.86 7.19 -35.72
CA LEU A 286 -37.85 7.46 -34.28
C LEU A 286 -36.56 6.90 -33.66
N LEU A 287 -36.21 5.65 -33.96
CA LEU A 287 -34.97 5.04 -33.48
C LEU A 287 -33.73 5.82 -33.92
N LYS A 288 -33.69 6.32 -35.16
CA LYS A 288 -32.62 7.20 -35.63
C LYS A 288 -32.58 8.56 -34.93
N SER A 289 -33.74 9.09 -34.52
CA SER A 289 -33.78 10.34 -33.74
C SER A 289 -33.30 10.16 -32.29
N VAL A 290 -33.54 8.98 -31.70
CA VAL A 290 -33.10 8.62 -30.35
C VAL A 290 -31.64 8.15 -30.34
N HIS A 291 -31.21 7.49 -31.42
CA HIS A 291 -29.88 6.91 -31.60
C HIS A 291 -29.23 7.40 -32.91
N PRO A 292 -28.85 8.68 -33.00
CA PRO A 292 -28.32 9.27 -34.23
C PRO A 292 -27.05 8.58 -34.74
N ASP A 293 -26.22 8.07 -33.83
CA ASP A 293 -24.93 7.44 -34.15
C ASP A 293 -25.05 5.93 -34.44
N TYR A 294 -26.23 5.33 -34.29
CA TYR A 294 -26.38 3.90 -34.54
C TYR A 294 -26.27 3.58 -36.02
N SER A 295 -25.50 2.55 -36.33
CA SER A 295 -25.43 1.95 -37.66
C SER A 295 -26.78 1.34 -38.06
N VAL A 296 -26.99 1.11 -39.36
CA VAL A 296 -28.20 0.46 -39.89
C VAL A 296 -28.48 -0.87 -39.18
N SER A 297 -27.46 -1.72 -38.99
CA SER A 297 -27.62 -3.02 -38.32
C SER A 297 -28.08 -2.88 -36.86
N GLN A 298 -27.57 -1.87 -36.13
CA GLN A 298 -28.01 -1.61 -34.76
C GLN A 298 -29.48 -1.15 -34.71
N ILE A 299 -29.90 -0.27 -35.63
CA ILE A 299 -31.29 0.16 -35.73
C ILE A 299 -32.22 -1.01 -36.08
N GLU A 300 -31.84 -1.85 -37.05
CA GLU A 300 -32.62 -3.03 -37.44
C GLU A 300 -32.77 -4.04 -36.28
N GLN A 301 -31.67 -4.32 -35.57
CA GLN A 301 -31.69 -5.22 -34.42
C GLN A 301 -32.55 -4.67 -33.29
N LEU A 302 -32.46 -3.38 -32.99
CA LEU A 302 -33.25 -2.73 -31.96
C LEU A 302 -34.74 -2.72 -32.33
N LEU A 303 -35.07 -2.37 -33.59
CA LEU A 303 -36.44 -2.42 -34.10
C LEU A 303 -37.03 -3.83 -33.98
N LYS A 304 -36.28 -4.86 -34.39
CA LYS A 304 -36.69 -6.27 -34.26
C LYS A 304 -36.84 -6.71 -32.80
N LYS A 305 -35.93 -6.28 -31.92
CA LYS A 305 -35.99 -6.54 -30.48
C LYS A 305 -37.30 -5.99 -29.89
N GLN A 306 -37.59 -4.72 -30.15
CA GLN A 306 -38.79 -4.04 -29.62
C GLN A 306 -40.09 -4.56 -30.26
N ALA A 307 -40.04 -4.97 -31.53
CA ALA A 307 -41.18 -5.62 -32.17
C ALA A 307 -41.54 -6.96 -31.50
N LYS A 308 -40.54 -7.68 -30.98
CA LYS A 308 -40.70 -8.97 -30.31
C LYS A 308 -41.51 -8.89 -29.02
N GLU A 309 -41.48 -7.77 -28.30
CA GLU A 309 -42.34 -7.54 -27.13
C GLU A 309 -43.82 -7.66 -27.49
N ARG A 310 -44.16 -7.33 -28.73
CA ARG A 310 -45.51 -7.39 -29.28
C ARG A 310 -45.76 -8.62 -30.15
N TYR A 311 -44.90 -9.65 -30.06
CA TYR A 311 -45.06 -10.86 -30.87
C TYR A 311 -46.39 -11.58 -30.57
N ASN A 312 -46.83 -11.56 -29.32
CA ASN A 312 -48.09 -12.19 -28.89
C ASN A 312 -49.34 -11.39 -29.30
N ASP A 313 -49.18 -10.16 -29.79
CA ASP A 313 -50.26 -9.39 -30.42
C ASP A 313 -50.55 -9.92 -31.84
N LEU A 314 -49.77 -10.88 -32.34
CA LEU A 314 -49.94 -11.49 -33.65
C LEU A 314 -50.41 -12.93 -33.55
N GLU A 315 -51.41 -13.28 -34.36
CA GLU A 315 -51.93 -14.64 -34.43
C GLU A 315 -50.94 -15.59 -35.12
N ALA A 316 -50.74 -16.78 -34.56
CA ALA A 316 -50.01 -17.83 -35.25
C ALA A 316 -50.71 -18.23 -36.56
N PRO A 317 -49.98 -18.31 -37.70
CA PRO A 317 -50.57 -18.63 -39.00
C PRO A 317 -51.08 -20.08 -39.02
N ALA A 318 -52.40 -20.26 -39.05
CA ALA A 318 -53.02 -21.58 -39.10
C ALA A 318 -52.75 -22.33 -40.43
N ASP A 319 -52.46 -21.59 -41.50
CA ASP A 319 -52.14 -22.09 -42.84
C ASP A 319 -50.62 -22.31 -43.07
N GLY A 320 -49.80 -22.08 -42.03
CA GLY A 320 -48.34 -22.18 -42.12
C GLY A 320 -47.66 -21.01 -42.84
N ALA A 321 -48.43 -20.00 -43.28
CA ALA A 321 -47.92 -18.84 -44.00
C ALA A 321 -47.31 -17.79 -43.03
N GLU A 322 -46.08 -18.05 -42.58
CA GLU A 322 -45.42 -17.23 -41.56
C GLU A 322 -45.18 -15.79 -42.02
N TYR A 323 -45.67 -14.83 -41.24
CA TYR A 323 -45.69 -13.40 -41.57
C TYR A 323 -45.26 -12.53 -40.39
N ARG A 324 -45.07 -13.11 -39.21
CA ARG A 324 -44.88 -12.37 -37.97
C ARG A 324 -43.47 -11.79 -37.85
N GLY A 325 -42.50 -12.35 -38.57
CA GLY A 325 -41.10 -11.94 -38.48
C GLY A 325 -40.62 -11.92 -37.03
N ALA A 326 -40.00 -10.82 -36.62
CA ALA A 326 -39.61 -10.57 -35.23
C ALA A 326 -40.79 -10.17 -34.33
N GLY A 327 -41.91 -9.70 -34.88
CA GLY A 327 -43.10 -9.28 -34.15
C GLY A 327 -43.80 -8.07 -34.78
N LEU A 328 -44.70 -7.43 -34.03
CA LEU A 328 -45.43 -6.24 -34.47
C LEU A 328 -44.62 -4.98 -34.13
N VAL A 329 -44.43 -4.08 -35.11
CA VAL A 329 -43.67 -2.83 -34.92
C VAL A 329 -44.12 -2.04 -33.68
N ASN A 330 -43.18 -1.55 -32.87
CA ASN A 330 -43.45 -0.92 -31.57
C ASN A 330 -42.91 0.53 -31.51
N ALA A 331 -43.77 1.51 -31.82
CA ALA A 331 -43.39 2.92 -31.80
C ALA A 331 -43.18 3.48 -30.37
N TYR A 332 -43.82 2.90 -29.36
CA TYR A 332 -43.69 3.34 -27.97
C TYR A 332 -42.31 2.98 -27.42
N ALA A 333 -41.93 1.70 -27.52
CA ALA A 333 -40.60 1.25 -27.09
C ALA A 333 -39.47 1.98 -27.83
N ALA A 334 -39.66 2.35 -29.09
CA ALA A 334 -38.68 3.10 -29.88
C ALA A 334 -38.30 4.47 -29.28
N VAL A 335 -39.14 5.03 -28.39
CA VAL A 335 -38.86 6.29 -27.69
C VAL A 335 -38.80 6.16 -26.17
N THR A 336 -39.23 5.04 -25.58
CA THR A 336 -39.20 4.86 -24.12
C THR A 336 -38.17 3.86 -23.64
N GLU A 337 -37.69 2.96 -24.49
CA GLU A 337 -36.82 1.85 -24.11
C GLU A 337 -35.41 1.98 -24.73
N ASP A 338 -34.43 1.32 -24.12
CA ASP A 338 -33.06 1.18 -24.66
C ASP A 338 -32.29 2.49 -24.92
N GLN A 339 -32.67 3.60 -24.28
CA GLN A 339 -31.96 4.87 -24.39
C GLN A 339 -30.57 4.85 -23.71
N GLU A 340 -29.65 5.67 -24.22
CA GLU A 340 -28.32 5.81 -23.63
C GLU A 340 -28.37 6.59 -22.32
N GLN A 341 -27.66 6.11 -21.29
CA GLN A 341 -27.60 6.78 -19.99
C GLN A 341 -26.67 8.01 -20.03
N PRO A 342 -27.04 9.14 -19.38
CA PRO A 342 -26.15 10.27 -19.20
C PRO A 342 -24.85 9.91 -18.50
N THR A 343 -23.74 10.52 -18.93
CA THR A 343 -22.49 10.46 -18.17
C THR A 343 -22.45 11.58 -17.13
N VAL A 344 -22.10 11.23 -15.89
CA VAL A 344 -22.12 12.16 -14.75
C VAL A 344 -20.75 12.33 -14.10
N SER A 345 -20.42 13.56 -13.74
CA SER A 345 -19.21 13.92 -12.99
C SER A 345 -19.51 14.93 -11.88
N ALA A 346 -18.69 14.93 -10.84
CA ALA A 346 -18.77 15.89 -9.76
C ALA A 346 -17.38 16.41 -9.40
N GLN A 347 -17.28 17.73 -9.28
CA GLN A 347 -16.04 18.44 -9.03
C GLN A 347 -16.25 19.50 -7.95
N TYR A 348 -15.17 19.97 -7.33
CA TYR A 348 -15.19 21.07 -6.39
C TYR A 348 -14.14 22.13 -6.73
N SER A 349 -14.36 23.33 -6.22
CA SER A 349 -13.46 24.46 -6.30
C SER A 349 -13.42 25.20 -4.97
N THR A 350 -12.23 25.58 -4.52
CA THR A 350 -12.02 26.42 -3.32
C THR A 350 -11.62 27.86 -3.67
N ASP A 351 -11.51 28.19 -4.95
CA ASP A 351 -11.04 29.49 -5.46
C ASP A 351 -12.11 30.25 -6.26
N GLY A 352 -13.38 29.96 -5.99
CA GLY A 352 -14.52 30.62 -6.66
C GLY A 352 -14.75 30.16 -8.09
N GLY A 353 -14.29 28.96 -8.46
CA GLY A 353 -14.54 28.33 -9.76
C GLY A 353 -13.44 28.54 -10.80
N SER A 354 -12.27 29.05 -10.41
CA SER A 354 -11.13 29.26 -11.32
C SER A 354 -10.40 27.94 -11.60
N SER A 355 -10.30 27.06 -10.61
CA SER A 355 -9.79 25.69 -10.73
C SER A 355 -10.81 24.68 -10.22
N TRP A 356 -10.86 23.52 -10.87
CA TRP A 356 -11.81 22.44 -10.58
C TRP A 356 -11.06 21.13 -10.36
N HIS A 357 -11.42 20.44 -9.30
CA HIS A 357 -10.83 19.15 -8.90
C HIS A 357 -11.92 18.11 -8.72
N ASP A 358 -11.59 16.83 -8.91
CA ASP A 358 -12.55 15.74 -8.72
C ASP A 358 -13.02 15.65 -7.26
N LEU A 359 -14.33 15.49 -7.06
CA LEU A 359 -14.92 15.45 -5.72
C LEU A 359 -14.72 14.09 -5.03
N ALA A 360 -14.57 13.00 -5.80
CA ALA A 360 -14.46 11.66 -5.24
C ALA A 360 -13.22 11.54 -4.34
N ASN A 361 -13.43 11.15 -3.08
CA ASN A 361 -12.38 11.08 -2.06
C ASN A 361 -11.66 12.41 -1.79
N ALA A 362 -12.25 13.54 -2.20
CA ALA A 362 -11.71 14.85 -1.90
C ALA A 362 -11.73 15.13 -0.40
N ARG A 363 -10.87 16.06 0.03
CA ARG A 363 -10.83 16.57 1.39
C ARG A 363 -10.93 18.09 1.37
N ILE A 364 -12.04 18.63 1.87
CA ILE A 364 -12.37 20.06 1.78
C ILE A 364 -12.35 20.69 3.17
N SER A 365 -11.45 21.65 3.38
CA SER A 365 -11.38 22.45 4.60
C SER A 365 -11.85 23.88 4.30
N GLY A 366 -13.05 24.23 4.77
CA GLY A 366 -13.62 25.58 4.60
C GLY A 366 -14.65 25.69 3.47
N LYS A 367 -14.73 26.87 2.84
CA LYS A 367 -15.71 27.18 1.79
C LYS A 367 -15.31 26.54 0.46
N ALA A 368 -16.28 25.97 -0.24
CA ALA A 368 -16.09 25.45 -1.58
C ALA A 368 -17.36 25.58 -2.42
N THR A 369 -17.21 25.56 -3.74
CA THR A 369 -18.30 25.39 -4.69
C THR A 369 -18.21 23.99 -5.28
N ILE A 370 -19.27 23.20 -5.16
CA ILE A 370 -19.40 21.88 -5.79
C ILE A 370 -20.17 22.06 -7.10
N ARG A 371 -19.69 21.42 -8.17
CA ARG A 371 -20.33 21.36 -9.49
C ARG A 371 -20.62 19.92 -9.85
N VAL A 372 -21.83 19.67 -10.31
CA VAL A 372 -22.19 18.44 -11.00
C VAL A 372 -22.44 18.72 -12.47
N THR A 373 -21.94 17.85 -13.34
CA THR A 373 -22.09 17.95 -14.78
C THR A 373 -22.59 16.61 -15.31
N ALA A 374 -23.69 16.66 -16.06
CA ALA A 374 -24.23 15.53 -16.81
C ALA A 374 -24.14 15.83 -18.31
N THR A 375 -23.67 14.88 -19.11
CA THR A 375 -23.48 15.02 -20.55
C THR A 375 -24.09 13.84 -21.30
N GLY A 376 -24.53 14.08 -22.54
CA GLY A 376 -25.20 13.08 -23.38
C GLY A 376 -26.72 13.30 -23.37
N ALA A 377 -27.48 12.21 -23.36
CA ALA A 377 -28.94 12.21 -23.38
C ALA A 377 -29.56 12.65 -22.04
N VAL A 378 -29.38 13.91 -21.64
CA VAL A 378 -29.80 14.44 -20.33
C VAL A 378 -30.85 15.54 -20.45
N SER A 379 -31.96 15.41 -19.71
CA SER A 379 -33.00 16.44 -19.57
C SER A 379 -32.75 17.37 -18.38
N SER A 380 -32.24 16.84 -17.27
CA SER A 380 -31.92 17.66 -16.09
C SER A 380 -30.93 16.98 -15.16
N VAL A 381 -30.29 17.78 -14.31
CA VAL A 381 -29.42 17.28 -13.24
C VAL A 381 -29.84 17.86 -11.90
N SER A 382 -29.84 17.03 -10.87
CA SER A 382 -30.08 17.44 -9.49
C SER A 382 -28.99 16.89 -8.57
N MET A 383 -28.75 17.62 -7.49
CA MET A 383 -27.85 17.20 -6.44
C MET A 383 -28.39 17.53 -5.05
N ASN A 384 -28.04 16.66 -4.10
CA ASN A 384 -28.18 16.88 -2.68
C ASN A 384 -26.82 16.74 -2.02
N VAL A 385 -26.38 17.80 -1.33
CA VAL A 385 -25.19 17.78 -0.46
C VAL A 385 -25.62 18.26 0.90
N ASP A 386 -25.47 17.39 1.91
CA ASP A 386 -25.71 17.73 3.32
C ASP A 386 -27.06 18.43 3.58
N GLY A 387 -28.13 17.89 2.99
CA GLY A 387 -29.50 18.43 3.15
C GLY A 387 -29.85 19.63 2.26
N GLN A 388 -28.89 20.20 1.50
CA GLN A 388 -29.17 21.23 0.51
C GLN A 388 -29.46 20.63 -0.87
N ASN A 389 -30.69 20.81 -1.35
CA ASN A 389 -31.11 20.42 -2.70
C ASN A 389 -30.85 21.55 -3.72
N ARG A 390 -30.27 21.22 -4.88
CA ARG A 390 -30.16 22.08 -6.06
C ARG A 390 -30.46 21.29 -7.33
N SER A 391 -31.11 21.93 -8.29
CA SER A 391 -31.46 21.34 -9.60
C SER A 391 -31.24 22.34 -10.71
N ALA A 392 -30.80 21.87 -11.88
CA ALA A 392 -30.69 22.65 -13.11
C ALA A 392 -31.26 21.86 -14.30
N GLN A 393 -31.99 22.55 -15.17
CA GLN A 393 -32.52 21.97 -16.41
C GLN A 393 -31.41 21.89 -17.47
N GLY A 394 -31.37 20.79 -18.21
CA GLY A 394 -30.56 20.61 -19.41
C GLY A 394 -31.25 21.20 -20.63
N GLY A 395 -30.53 21.27 -21.76
CA GLY A 395 -31.03 21.85 -23.00
C GLY A 395 -31.93 20.93 -23.84
N ASP A 396 -32.54 19.89 -23.25
CA ASP A 396 -33.41 18.91 -23.90
C ASP A 396 -32.86 18.35 -25.24
N SER A 397 -31.56 18.05 -25.28
CA SER A 397 -30.85 17.56 -26.48
C SER A 397 -30.09 16.27 -26.18
N TYR A 398 -30.04 15.34 -27.16
CA TYR A 398 -29.31 14.06 -27.07
C TYR A 398 -27.78 14.23 -26.91
N ASN A 399 -27.25 15.41 -27.27
CA ASN A 399 -25.86 15.80 -27.00
C ASN A 399 -25.80 16.96 -25.98
N GLY A 400 -26.77 17.00 -25.07
CA GLY A 400 -26.93 18.05 -24.09
C GLY A 400 -25.86 18.03 -23.01
N ASN A 401 -25.73 19.17 -22.33
CA ASN A 401 -24.99 19.29 -21.08
C ASN A 401 -25.90 19.97 -20.06
N ALA A 402 -26.06 19.36 -18.89
CA ALA A 402 -26.73 19.94 -17.74
C ALA A 402 -25.72 20.10 -16.60
N THR A 403 -25.59 21.32 -16.07
CA THR A 403 -24.65 21.64 -15.00
C THR A 403 -25.36 22.32 -13.85
N ALA A 404 -25.12 21.88 -12.61
CA ALA A 404 -25.60 22.55 -11.40
C ALA A 404 -24.45 22.81 -10.41
N THR A 405 -24.50 23.94 -9.70
CA THR A 405 -23.51 24.32 -8.68
C THR A 405 -24.15 24.61 -7.32
N VAL A 406 -23.39 24.37 -6.23
CA VAL A 406 -23.78 24.68 -4.85
C VAL A 406 -22.56 25.14 -4.06
N ASP A 407 -22.72 26.23 -3.34
CA ASP A 407 -21.71 26.68 -2.38
C ASP A 407 -21.94 26.02 -1.03
N VAL A 408 -20.87 25.48 -0.46
CA VAL A 408 -20.84 24.80 0.85
C VAL A 408 -19.80 25.47 1.74
N ASP A 409 -20.03 25.47 3.06
CA ASP A 409 -19.12 26.05 4.05
C ASP A 409 -18.85 25.06 5.18
N PHE A 410 -17.68 24.42 5.11
CA PHE A 410 -17.21 23.47 6.12
C PHE A 410 -16.27 24.11 7.15
N SER A 411 -16.20 25.45 7.21
CA SER A 411 -15.28 26.15 8.11
C SER A 411 -15.65 26.00 9.59
N THR A 412 -16.89 25.67 9.91
CA THR A 412 -17.38 25.50 11.29
C THR A 412 -17.11 24.11 11.87
N LEU A 413 -16.73 23.12 11.04
CA LEU A 413 -16.45 21.77 11.50
C LEU A 413 -15.18 21.72 12.36
N THR A 414 -15.29 21.11 13.54
CA THR A 414 -14.20 20.95 14.53
C THR A 414 -13.45 19.62 14.39
N ALA A 415 -13.92 18.73 13.52
CA ALA A 415 -13.32 17.45 13.19
C ALA A 415 -13.57 17.13 11.71
N VAL A 416 -12.90 16.10 11.20
CA VAL A 416 -13.15 15.58 9.85
C VAL A 416 -14.39 14.69 9.88
N GLU A 417 -15.36 14.99 9.03
CA GLU A 417 -16.58 14.23 8.86
C GLU A 417 -16.65 13.62 7.46
N THR A 418 -17.37 12.51 7.32
CA THR A 418 -17.67 11.90 6.02
C THR A 418 -18.97 12.49 5.48
N CYS A 419 -18.92 13.07 4.29
CA CYS A 419 -20.05 13.69 3.62
C CYS A 419 -20.38 12.94 2.33
N SER A 420 -21.66 12.97 1.94
CA SER A 420 -22.14 12.37 0.70
C SER A 420 -22.84 13.39 -0.19
N LEU A 421 -22.48 13.39 -1.47
CA LEU A 421 -23.24 14.00 -2.55
C LEU A 421 -24.10 12.90 -3.20
N VAL A 422 -25.42 13.09 -3.24
CA VAL A 422 -26.31 12.30 -4.11
C VAL A 422 -26.58 13.12 -5.36
N LEU A 423 -26.11 12.65 -6.51
CA LEU A 423 -26.44 13.21 -7.81
C LEU A 423 -27.46 12.33 -8.53
N LYS A 424 -28.40 12.97 -9.21
CA LYS A 424 -29.31 12.35 -10.17
C LYS A 424 -29.26 13.11 -11.49
N ALA A 425 -28.99 12.42 -12.58
CA ALA A 425 -29.18 12.92 -13.93
C ALA A 425 -30.37 12.18 -14.55
N TYR A 426 -31.32 12.96 -15.06
CA TYR A 426 -32.53 12.45 -15.66
C TYR A 426 -32.32 12.31 -17.17
N GLY A 427 -32.67 11.15 -17.72
CA GLY A 427 -32.63 10.89 -19.15
C GLY A 427 -33.68 11.69 -19.92
N LEU A 428 -33.78 11.49 -21.25
CA LEU A 428 -34.65 12.31 -22.11
C LEU A 428 -36.10 11.83 -22.15
N ASN A 429 -36.38 10.57 -21.80
CA ASN A 429 -37.73 10.01 -21.84
C ASN A 429 -38.54 10.23 -20.55
N TYR A 430 -37.95 10.87 -19.52
CA TYR A 430 -38.56 11.14 -18.21
C TYR A 430 -39.06 9.88 -17.47
N ASP A 431 -38.56 8.68 -17.84
CA ASP A 431 -38.82 7.43 -17.16
C ASP A 431 -37.67 7.09 -16.19
N VAL A 432 -37.97 7.21 -14.90
CA VAL A 432 -37.01 7.02 -13.81
C VAL A 432 -36.39 5.63 -13.70
N SER A 433 -36.84 4.66 -14.49
CA SER A 433 -36.45 3.25 -14.39
C SER A 433 -35.51 2.74 -15.49
N ASN A 434 -35.25 3.55 -16.53
CA ASN A 434 -34.56 3.07 -17.72
C ASN A 434 -33.20 3.76 -17.98
N ASP A 435 -33.20 5.08 -18.19
CA ASP A 435 -32.04 5.86 -18.66
C ASP A 435 -31.51 6.87 -17.62
N ASP A 436 -32.19 7.03 -16.48
CA ASP A 436 -31.75 7.86 -15.36
C ASP A 436 -30.48 7.30 -14.68
N VAL A 437 -29.60 8.21 -14.27
CA VAL A 437 -28.39 7.87 -13.50
C VAL A 437 -28.45 8.48 -12.11
N SER A 438 -28.35 7.63 -11.08
CA SER A 438 -28.13 8.08 -9.70
C SER A 438 -26.78 7.58 -9.18
N LYS A 439 -25.97 8.51 -8.65
CA LYS A 439 -24.66 8.21 -8.08
C LYS A 439 -24.49 8.91 -6.75
N THR A 440 -24.00 8.16 -5.76
CA THR A 440 -23.55 8.70 -4.48
C THR A 440 -22.03 8.84 -4.50
N ILE A 441 -21.53 10.03 -4.22
CA ILE A 441 -20.09 10.33 -4.16
C ILE A 441 -19.74 10.71 -2.72
N GLN A 442 -18.77 10.00 -2.16
CA GLN A 442 -18.27 10.23 -0.81
C GLN A 442 -17.04 11.15 -0.84
N PHE A 443 -16.98 12.09 0.11
CA PHE A 443 -15.83 12.97 0.34
C PHE A 443 -15.70 13.31 1.82
N GLN A 444 -14.59 13.93 2.21
CA GLN A 444 -14.32 14.35 3.59
C GLN A 444 -14.38 15.87 3.71
N ALA A 445 -14.96 16.36 4.81
CA ALA A 445 -15.05 17.78 5.11
C ALA A 445 -14.57 18.08 6.53
N GLY A 446 -13.95 19.25 6.73
CA GLY A 446 -13.54 19.76 8.03
C GLY A 446 -12.03 19.94 8.20
N ARG A 447 -11.61 20.26 9.43
CA ARG A 447 -10.21 20.54 9.76
C ARG A 447 -9.67 19.45 10.71
N ASP A 448 -8.41 19.06 10.50
CA ASP A 448 -7.69 18.27 11.49
C ASP A 448 -7.50 19.12 12.75
N ALA A 449 -8.05 18.68 13.88
CA ALA A 449 -7.70 19.23 15.17
C ALA A 449 -6.49 18.45 15.71
N TYR A 450 -5.38 19.15 15.94
CA TYR A 450 -4.16 18.56 16.46
C TYR A 450 -3.92 19.03 17.90
N ALA A 451 -3.36 18.14 18.71
CA ALA A 451 -2.85 18.41 20.04
C ALA A 451 -1.33 18.23 20.06
N THR A 452 -0.64 19.13 20.76
CA THR A 452 0.80 19.04 20.97
C THR A 452 1.10 18.23 22.24
N VAL A 453 1.86 17.15 22.07
CA VAL A 453 2.43 16.38 23.19
C VAL A 453 3.90 16.78 23.34
N THR A 454 4.20 17.53 24.39
CA THR A 454 5.56 17.97 24.72
C THR A 454 6.25 16.97 25.64
N PHE A 455 7.51 16.65 25.35
CA PHE A 455 8.32 15.74 26.15
C PHE A 455 9.43 16.50 26.89
N ASP A 456 9.24 16.72 28.20
CA ASP A 456 10.27 17.29 29.07
C ASP A 456 11.14 16.15 29.63
N SER A 457 12.37 16.05 29.14
CA SER A 457 13.33 15.03 29.57
C SER A 457 13.80 15.19 31.02
N ASN A 458 13.40 16.25 31.72
CA ASN A 458 13.68 16.50 33.13
C ASN A 458 15.18 16.33 33.47
N GLY A 459 16.03 16.95 32.65
CA GLY A 459 17.49 16.89 32.75
C GLY A 459 18.18 15.78 31.95
N GLY A 460 17.45 15.05 31.10
CA GLY A 460 18.02 14.11 30.12
C GLY A 460 18.18 14.70 28.71
N SER A 461 18.54 13.86 27.74
CA SER A 461 18.64 14.23 26.33
C SER A 461 17.33 14.79 25.76
N THR A 462 17.40 15.76 24.85
CA THR A 462 16.23 16.41 24.23
C THR A 462 15.40 15.42 23.43
N ILE A 463 14.08 15.52 23.56
CA ILE A 463 13.10 14.75 22.78
C ILE A 463 12.18 15.73 22.05
N ALA A 464 11.94 15.50 20.76
CA ALA A 464 11.07 16.34 19.96
C ALA A 464 9.60 16.18 20.40
N SER A 465 8.86 17.29 20.43
CA SER A 465 7.41 17.25 20.64
C SER A 465 6.71 16.59 19.46
N GLN A 466 5.55 15.99 19.72
CA GLN A 466 4.72 15.38 18.67
C GLN A 466 3.45 16.20 18.47
N ASN A 467 3.04 16.32 17.20
CA ASN A 467 1.75 16.89 16.82
C ASN A 467 0.79 15.75 16.48
N ILE A 468 -0.22 15.51 17.33
CA ILE A 468 -1.07 14.32 17.31
C ILE A 468 -2.48 14.70 16.91
N HIS A 469 -3.09 13.97 15.97
CA HIS A 469 -4.51 14.18 15.65
C HIS A 469 -5.37 13.85 16.88
N ILE A 470 -6.25 14.77 17.29
CA ILE A 470 -7.12 14.57 18.44
C ILE A 470 -7.93 13.26 18.28
N GLY A 471 -8.03 12.49 19.37
CA GLY A 471 -8.65 11.16 19.37
C GLY A 471 -7.73 10.01 18.93
N THR A 472 -6.46 10.27 18.60
CA THR A 472 -5.46 9.24 18.27
C THR A 472 -4.38 9.12 19.37
N MET A 473 -3.54 8.08 19.29
CA MET A 473 -2.48 7.80 20.26
C MET A 473 -1.18 8.55 19.92
N ALA A 474 -0.48 9.04 20.95
CA ALA A 474 0.90 9.51 20.77
C ALA A 474 1.84 8.33 20.57
N THR A 475 2.92 8.51 19.80
CA THR A 475 3.95 7.48 19.67
C THR A 475 4.91 7.58 20.85
N GLN A 476 5.27 6.45 21.47
CA GLN A 476 6.31 6.48 22.49
C GLN A 476 7.66 6.88 21.87
N PRO A 477 8.29 7.99 22.31
CA PRO A 477 9.58 8.40 21.77
C PRO A 477 10.69 7.46 22.27
N MET A 478 11.86 7.52 21.62
CA MET A 478 13.05 6.84 22.14
C MET A 478 13.32 7.30 23.58
N ASN A 479 13.65 6.36 24.46
CA ASN A 479 13.92 6.66 25.86
C ASN A 479 15.07 7.69 25.95
N PRO A 480 14.87 8.83 26.63
CA PRO A 480 15.93 9.80 26.79
C PRO A 480 17.04 9.19 27.66
N THR A 481 18.25 9.75 27.56
CA THR A 481 19.38 9.35 28.39
C THR A 481 19.75 10.46 29.38
N ARG A 482 20.18 10.08 30.58
CA ARG A 482 20.70 10.99 31.59
C ARG A 482 21.86 10.31 32.32
N SER A 483 23.06 10.87 32.24
CA SER A 483 24.26 10.27 32.82
C SER A 483 24.09 10.01 34.33
N GLY A 484 24.31 8.76 34.75
CA GLY A 484 24.16 8.31 36.14
C GLY A 484 22.73 8.05 36.59
N TYR A 485 21.76 7.98 35.67
CA TYR A 485 20.35 7.69 35.97
C TYR A 485 19.72 6.74 34.96
N THR A 486 18.88 5.83 35.45
CA THR A 486 18.04 4.94 34.65
C THR A 486 16.66 5.57 34.44
N PHE A 487 16.21 5.63 33.19
CA PHE A 487 14.88 6.13 32.81
C PHE A 487 13.76 5.22 33.32
N GLN A 488 12.78 5.78 34.03
CA GLN A 488 11.67 5.03 34.66
C GLN A 488 10.36 5.09 33.87
N GLY A 489 10.27 5.99 32.89
CA GLY A 489 9.09 6.22 32.07
C GLY A 489 8.69 7.69 32.00
N TRP A 490 7.65 7.94 31.21
CA TRP A 490 7.01 9.25 31.06
C TRP A 490 5.85 9.37 32.05
N TYR A 491 5.72 10.53 32.70
CA TYR A 491 4.72 10.80 33.73
C TYR A 491 3.97 12.10 33.46
N THR A 492 2.76 12.21 34.00
CA THR A 492 1.88 13.38 33.83
C THR A 492 2.30 14.62 34.63
N ALA A 493 3.31 14.50 35.51
CA ALA A 493 3.84 15.63 36.29
C ALA A 493 5.36 15.52 36.48
N LYS A 494 6.01 16.68 36.63
CA LYS A 494 7.47 16.79 36.81
C LYS A 494 7.99 16.07 38.06
N ASN A 495 7.24 16.15 39.16
CA ASN A 495 7.46 15.42 40.41
C ASN A 495 6.16 14.68 40.76
N GLY A 496 6.22 13.37 40.98
CA GLY A 496 5.03 12.53 41.16
C GLY A 496 4.21 12.33 39.87
N GLY A 497 2.89 12.25 39.99
CA GLY A 497 1.99 11.98 38.88
C GLY A 497 1.84 10.48 38.56
N THR A 498 1.09 10.19 37.51
CA THR A 498 0.84 8.82 37.04
C THR A 498 1.72 8.52 35.83
N LYS A 499 2.21 7.29 35.73
CA LYS A 499 2.95 6.82 34.55
C LYS A 499 2.00 6.87 33.34
N TYR A 500 2.44 7.53 32.28
CA TYR A 500 1.66 7.69 31.06
C TYR A 500 1.62 6.40 30.25
N ASP A 501 0.44 6.05 29.77
CA ASP A 501 0.17 4.88 28.94
C ASP A 501 -0.07 5.35 27.49
N PHE A 502 0.84 4.98 26.59
CA PHE A 502 0.78 5.38 25.18
C PHE A 502 -0.33 4.69 24.38
N SER A 503 -1.10 3.78 24.98
CA SER A 503 -2.33 3.25 24.38
C SER A 503 -3.54 4.17 24.55
N GLN A 504 -3.43 5.24 25.35
CA GLN A 504 -4.50 6.21 25.56
C GLN A 504 -4.54 7.27 24.45
N THR A 505 -5.74 7.72 24.10
CA THR A 505 -5.96 8.77 23.10
C THR A 505 -5.66 10.17 23.65
N VAL A 506 -5.04 11.00 22.83
CA VAL A 506 -4.76 12.41 23.14
C VAL A 506 -5.95 13.27 22.73
N ASN A 507 -6.51 14.04 23.68
CA ASN A 507 -7.70 14.88 23.46
C ASN A 507 -7.43 16.39 23.59
N GLY A 508 -6.17 16.78 23.82
CA GLY A 508 -5.74 18.16 23.98
C GLY A 508 -4.25 18.25 24.30
N ASP A 509 -3.69 19.46 24.31
CA ASP A 509 -2.27 19.69 24.57
C ASP A 509 -1.85 19.15 25.95
N MET A 510 -0.69 18.51 26.01
CA MET A 510 -0.14 18.00 27.28
C MET A 510 1.38 17.93 27.29
N THR A 511 1.95 17.93 28.50
CA THR A 511 3.40 17.73 28.72
C THR A 511 3.63 16.46 29.53
N LEU A 512 4.52 15.61 29.02
CA LEU A 512 4.99 14.40 29.68
C LEU A 512 6.41 14.60 30.20
N TYR A 513 6.66 14.17 31.43
CA TYR A 513 7.93 14.37 32.14
C TYR A 513 8.67 13.05 32.34
N ALA A 514 9.95 13.01 31.99
CA ALA A 514 10.80 11.86 32.26
C ALA A 514 11.07 11.74 33.77
N HIS A 515 10.91 10.54 34.31
CA HIS A 515 11.33 10.20 35.67
C HIS A 515 12.57 9.33 35.65
N TRP A 516 13.39 9.46 36.69
CA TRP A 516 14.76 8.95 36.73
C TRP A 516 15.04 8.26 38.08
N ALA A 517 15.74 7.13 38.06
CA ALA A 517 16.34 6.52 39.26
C ALA A 517 17.86 6.64 39.18
N LYS A 518 18.53 7.06 40.26
CA LYS A 518 19.99 7.20 40.27
C LYS A 518 20.66 5.83 40.18
N GLU A 519 21.65 5.71 39.30
CA GLU A 519 22.42 4.47 39.14
C GLU A 519 23.43 4.27 40.30
N PRO A 520 23.71 3.01 40.70
CA PRO A 520 24.77 2.72 41.67
C PRO A 520 26.16 3.01 41.08
N ASN A 521 27.15 3.22 41.94
CA ASN A 521 28.55 3.36 41.51
C ASN A 521 29.06 2.08 40.83
N ALA A 522 30.07 2.19 39.97
CA ALA A 522 30.64 1.03 39.29
C ALA A 522 31.81 0.44 40.07
N LEU A 523 31.96 -0.89 40.02
CA LEU A 523 33.19 -1.57 40.39
C LEU A 523 34.34 -1.05 39.51
N GLN A 524 35.48 -0.69 40.09
CA GLN A 524 36.58 -0.11 39.31
C GLN A 524 37.64 -1.16 38.99
N ARG A 525 37.97 -1.36 37.71
CA ARG A 525 39.10 -2.21 37.33
C ARG A 525 40.39 -1.40 37.32
N LEU A 526 41.42 -1.89 38.00
CA LEU A 526 42.78 -1.34 37.98
C LEU A 526 43.68 -2.36 37.30
N ALA A 527 44.07 -2.10 36.06
CA ALA A 527 44.88 -3.00 35.26
C ALA A 527 45.72 -2.24 34.24
N GLY A 528 46.74 -2.91 33.73
CA GLY A 528 47.44 -2.56 32.50
C GLY A 528 48.07 -3.79 31.86
N ASP A 529 48.79 -3.60 30.76
CA ASP A 529 49.29 -4.70 29.92
C ASP A 529 50.28 -5.61 30.65
N THR A 530 51.04 -5.05 31.59
CA THR A 530 51.95 -5.79 32.46
C THR A 530 51.59 -5.61 33.94
N ARG A 531 52.22 -6.42 34.79
CA ARG A 531 52.14 -6.27 36.26
C ARG A 531 52.64 -4.91 36.75
N TYR A 532 53.54 -4.27 35.99
CA TYR A 532 54.08 -2.95 36.31
C TYR A 532 53.10 -1.84 35.93
N ASP A 533 52.37 -2.00 34.81
CA ASP A 533 51.28 -1.08 34.44
C ASP A 533 50.12 -1.19 35.44
N THR A 534 49.77 -2.42 35.85
CA THR A 534 48.76 -2.67 36.88
C THR A 534 49.15 -2.06 38.22
N MET A 535 50.42 -2.19 38.64
CA MET A 535 50.95 -1.50 39.81
C MET A 535 50.81 0.03 39.68
N GLY A 536 51.10 0.60 38.50
CA GLY A 536 50.88 2.03 38.25
C GLY A 536 49.43 2.46 38.39
N ALA A 537 48.47 1.67 37.88
CA ALA A 537 47.04 1.91 38.07
C ALA A 537 46.64 1.90 39.55
N VAL A 538 47.20 0.97 40.33
CA VAL A 538 47.00 0.88 41.78
C VAL A 538 47.58 2.09 42.53
N VAL A 539 48.80 2.51 42.18
CA VAL A 539 49.45 3.70 42.76
C VAL A 539 48.63 4.96 42.50
N ASN A 540 48.17 5.15 41.27
CA ASN A 540 47.33 6.27 40.87
C ASN A 540 45.98 6.27 41.61
N ALA A 541 45.34 5.10 41.74
CA ALA A 541 44.05 4.99 42.41
C ALA A 541 44.11 5.35 43.90
N ALA A 542 45.21 5.05 44.58
CA ALA A 542 45.36 5.39 46.00
C ALA A 542 45.79 6.84 46.24
N ASN A 543 46.33 7.55 45.23
CA ASN A 543 46.76 8.95 45.33
C ASN A 543 47.77 9.18 46.48
N TRP A 544 48.92 8.49 46.46
CA TRP A 544 50.01 8.75 47.42
C TRP A 544 50.63 10.13 47.22
N LYS A 545 51.06 10.76 48.32
CA LYS A 545 51.68 12.09 48.29
C LYS A 545 53.07 11.99 47.65
N THR A 546 53.43 13.02 46.91
CA THR A 546 54.78 13.16 46.35
C THR A 546 55.80 13.52 47.46
N GLY A 547 57.09 13.23 47.24
CA GLY A 547 58.16 13.59 48.18
C GLY A 547 58.33 12.65 49.38
N GLY A 548 57.59 11.53 49.44
CA GLY A 548 57.63 10.56 50.54
C GLY A 548 58.66 9.43 50.36
N THR A 549 58.57 8.42 51.23
CA THR A 549 59.29 7.15 51.06
C THR A 549 58.56 6.26 50.06
N VAL A 550 59.31 5.55 49.23
CA VAL A 550 58.79 4.47 48.37
C VAL A 550 59.51 3.18 48.70
N ILE A 551 58.78 2.08 48.79
CA ILE A 551 59.37 0.74 48.92
C ILE A 551 59.41 0.10 47.54
N VAL A 552 60.58 -0.41 47.14
CA VAL A 552 60.76 -1.15 45.89
C VAL A 552 61.01 -2.62 46.21
N ALA A 553 60.20 -3.50 45.65
CA ALA A 553 60.29 -4.95 45.83
C ALA A 553 60.27 -5.68 44.48
N SER A 554 60.75 -6.92 44.44
CA SER A 554 60.73 -7.71 43.20
C SER A 554 59.31 -8.13 42.85
N GLY A 555 58.90 -7.93 41.59
CA GLY A 555 57.64 -8.42 41.04
C GLY A 555 57.71 -9.87 40.53
N GLY A 556 58.90 -10.48 40.49
CA GLY A 556 59.13 -11.86 40.05
C GLY A 556 59.35 -12.86 41.20
N ASN A 557 60.01 -12.42 42.28
CA ASN A 557 60.25 -13.21 43.49
C ASN A 557 59.88 -12.39 44.72
N TYR A 558 58.64 -12.56 45.20
CA TYR A 558 57.96 -11.56 46.01
C TYR A 558 57.62 -11.89 47.49
N PRO A 559 58.31 -12.81 48.21
CA PRO A 559 58.09 -12.94 49.66
C PRO A 559 58.46 -11.64 50.41
N ASP A 560 59.44 -10.89 49.88
CA ASP A 560 59.91 -9.64 50.46
C ASP A 560 58.87 -8.51 50.31
N ALA A 561 58.09 -8.51 49.22
CA ALA A 561 57.01 -7.57 49.01
C ALA A 561 55.87 -7.76 50.03
N LEU A 562 55.49 -9.01 50.31
CA LEU A 562 54.53 -9.33 51.37
C LEU A 562 55.04 -8.84 52.73
N ALA A 563 56.28 -9.18 53.08
CA ALA A 563 56.90 -8.80 54.36
C ALA A 563 56.98 -7.28 54.54
N ALA A 564 57.14 -6.54 53.44
CA ALA A 564 57.23 -5.08 53.45
C ALA A 564 55.88 -4.37 53.68
N SER A 565 54.73 -5.05 53.62
CA SER A 565 53.40 -4.43 53.76
C SER A 565 53.26 -3.60 55.04
N GLY A 566 53.72 -4.14 56.18
CA GLY A 566 53.69 -3.42 57.45
C GLY A 566 54.63 -2.22 57.49
N LEU A 567 55.84 -2.37 56.92
CA LEU A 567 56.82 -1.28 56.82
C LEU A 567 56.31 -0.15 55.92
N ALA A 568 55.63 -0.51 54.83
CA ALA A 568 54.98 0.46 53.95
C ALA A 568 53.92 1.26 54.72
N GLY A 569 53.17 0.60 55.62
CA GLY A 569 52.20 1.23 56.50
C GLY A 569 52.80 2.21 57.51
N THR A 570 53.94 1.87 58.14
CA THR A 570 54.61 2.80 59.08
C THR A 570 55.10 4.07 58.39
N MET A 571 55.43 3.98 57.10
CA MET A 571 55.93 5.07 56.28
C MET A 571 54.85 5.76 55.42
N ASN A 572 53.61 5.26 55.43
CA ASN A 572 52.55 5.65 54.49
C ASN A 572 53.04 5.64 53.02
N ALA A 573 53.86 4.64 52.68
CA ALA A 573 54.56 4.50 51.42
C ALA A 573 53.79 3.56 50.47
N PRO A 574 53.85 3.76 49.14
CA PRO A 574 53.49 2.71 48.19
C PRO A 574 54.57 1.63 48.11
N ILE A 575 54.17 0.44 47.65
CA ILE A 575 55.09 -0.61 47.23
C ILE A 575 55.11 -0.63 45.70
N ILE A 576 56.26 -0.31 45.12
CA ILE A 576 56.54 -0.37 43.69
C ILE A 576 57.20 -1.71 43.39
N LEU A 577 56.65 -2.43 42.41
CA LEU A 577 57.19 -3.71 41.95
C LEU A 577 58.14 -3.47 40.79
N THR A 578 59.26 -4.18 40.73
CA THR A 578 60.22 -4.12 39.63
C THR A 578 60.65 -5.50 39.15
N ASP A 579 61.10 -5.61 37.91
CA ASP A 579 61.60 -6.86 37.31
C ASP A 579 62.80 -7.45 38.05
N GLY A 580 63.56 -6.59 38.73
CA GLY A 580 64.68 -6.99 39.55
C GLY A 580 66.00 -7.02 38.79
N ASN A 581 66.00 -7.15 37.46
CA ASN A 581 67.23 -7.03 36.66
C ASN A 581 67.39 -5.65 36.04
N ILE A 582 66.30 -5.06 35.59
CA ILE A 582 66.23 -3.75 34.91
C ILE A 582 65.07 -2.95 35.51
N LEU A 583 65.26 -1.63 35.68
CA LEU A 583 64.17 -0.73 36.06
C LEU A 583 63.30 -0.48 34.84
N SER A 584 62.03 -0.92 34.88
CA SER A 584 61.14 -0.78 33.73
C SER A 584 60.76 0.69 33.48
N PRO A 585 60.38 1.09 32.26
CA PRO A 585 59.86 2.42 31.99
C PRO A 585 58.64 2.78 32.86
N GLN A 586 57.79 1.79 33.16
CA GLN A 586 56.64 1.92 34.05
C GLN A 586 57.06 2.25 35.48
N ASP A 587 58.01 1.49 36.03
CA ASP A 587 58.53 1.70 37.39
C ASP A 587 59.17 3.10 37.47
N GLN A 588 59.96 3.46 36.47
CA GLN A 588 60.60 4.76 36.37
C GLN A 588 59.58 5.90 36.28
N SER A 589 58.52 5.74 35.50
CA SER A 589 57.42 6.71 35.40
C SER A 589 56.74 6.93 36.74
N GLN A 590 56.39 5.85 37.46
CA GLN A 590 55.75 5.94 38.77
C GLN A 590 56.67 6.56 39.83
N LEU A 591 57.96 6.19 39.83
CA LEU A 591 58.95 6.80 40.72
C LEU A 591 59.15 8.29 40.43
N ASN A 592 59.18 8.69 39.15
CA ASN A 592 59.26 10.11 38.77
C ASN A 592 58.01 10.89 39.22
N GLN A 593 56.82 10.29 39.07
CA GLN A 593 55.56 10.90 39.50
C GLN A 593 55.48 11.06 41.02
N LEU A 594 55.92 10.05 41.77
CA LEU A 594 55.96 10.07 43.23
C LEU A 594 57.07 10.97 43.77
N ALA A 595 58.11 11.25 42.98
CA ALA A 595 59.27 12.07 43.34
C ALA A 595 59.80 11.74 44.76
N PRO A 596 60.21 10.49 45.05
CA PRO A 596 60.52 10.06 46.41
C PRO A 596 61.73 10.79 46.99
N SER A 597 61.64 11.16 48.27
CA SER A 597 62.81 11.65 49.04
C SER A 597 63.65 10.51 49.62
N ARG A 598 63.11 9.30 49.62
CA ARG A 598 63.78 8.08 50.07
C ARG A 598 63.23 6.84 49.35
N ILE A 599 64.12 5.94 48.95
CA ILE A 599 63.75 4.63 48.40
C ILE A 599 64.31 3.53 49.30
N VAL A 600 63.44 2.60 49.70
CA VAL A 600 63.81 1.39 50.45
C VAL A 600 63.66 0.18 49.53
N ILE A 601 64.76 -0.50 49.21
CA ILE A 601 64.75 -1.75 48.45
C ILE A 601 64.51 -2.91 49.43
N ALA A 602 63.38 -3.59 49.31
CA ALA A 602 63.06 -4.79 50.07
C ALA A 602 63.54 -6.03 49.30
N GLY A 603 64.68 -6.59 49.72
CA GLY A 603 65.26 -7.79 49.13
C GLY A 603 66.74 -7.67 48.74
N GLY A 604 67.39 -8.84 48.69
CA GLY A 604 68.81 -8.96 48.35
C GLY A 604 69.13 -8.66 46.88
N ALA A 605 70.41 -8.65 46.53
CA ALA A 605 70.87 -8.37 45.16
C ALA A 605 70.40 -9.43 44.14
N SER A 606 70.04 -10.64 44.59
CA SER A 606 69.46 -11.70 43.75
C SER A 606 67.98 -11.47 43.40
N ALA A 607 67.26 -10.67 44.20
CA ALA A 607 65.88 -10.29 43.94
C ALA A 607 65.79 -8.95 43.18
N ILE A 608 66.68 -8.01 43.53
CA ILE A 608 66.81 -6.70 42.88
C ILE A 608 68.30 -6.40 42.70
N SER A 609 68.80 -6.45 41.48
CA SER A 609 70.19 -6.32 41.12
C SER A 609 70.80 -4.97 41.55
N ASN A 610 72.13 -4.93 41.61
CA ASN A 610 72.85 -3.67 41.84
C ASN A 610 72.67 -2.69 40.68
N THR A 611 72.39 -3.18 39.47
CA THR A 611 72.05 -2.35 38.31
C THR A 611 70.77 -1.56 38.57
N VAL A 612 69.69 -2.22 39.04
CA VAL A 612 68.44 -1.52 39.41
C VAL A 612 68.69 -0.53 40.54
N MET A 613 69.45 -0.91 41.57
CA MET A 613 69.81 0.01 42.66
C MET A 613 70.52 1.28 42.16
N ASN A 614 71.43 1.15 41.20
CA ASN A 614 72.12 2.30 40.60
C ASN A 614 71.16 3.16 39.78
N SER A 615 70.23 2.57 39.02
CA SER A 615 69.17 3.32 38.33
C SER A 615 68.26 4.06 39.31
N LEU A 616 67.91 3.46 40.45
CA LEU A 616 67.12 4.12 41.49
C LEU A 616 67.86 5.31 42.11
N LYS A 617 69.19 5.22 42.28
CA LYS A 617 70.02 6.33 42.80
C LYS A 617 70.03 7.55 41.88
N ASN A 618 69.83 7.35 40.58
CA ASN A 618 69.70 8.45 39.63
C ASN A 618 68.35 9.19 39.77
N ILE A 619 67.33 8.55 40.33
CA ILE A 619 66.01 9.15 40.59
C ILE A 619 65.97 9.80 41.97
N CYS A 620 66.48 9.09 42.98
CA CYS A 620 66.53 9.54 44.37
C CYS A 620 67.90 9.18 44.95
N PRO A 621 68.72 10.14 45.41
CA PRO A 621 70.06 9.82 45.94
C PRO A 621 70.02 8.98 47.23
N ASN A 622 68.92 9.03 47.99
CA ASN A 622 68.73 8.29 49.24
C ASN A 622 68.08 6.93 48.98
N VAL A 623 68.89 5.95 48.56
CA VAL A 623 68.46 4.56 48.35
C VAL A 623 69.11 3.64 49.37
N GLN A 624 68.28 2.91 50.14
CA GLN A 624 68.74 1.94 51.13
C GLN A 624 68.21 0.55 50.79
N ARG A 625 69.09 -0.44 50.79
CA ARG A 625 68.72 -1.85 50.67
C ARG A 625 68.53 -2.48 52.03
N VAL A 626 67.40 -3.16 52.21
CA VAL A 626 67.05 -3.93 53.41
C VAL A 626 66.87 -5.39 52.99
N ALA A 627 67.82 -6.23 53.38
CA ALA A 627 67.89 -7.63 52.98
C ALA A 627 68.57 -8.48 54.06
N GLY A 628 68.31 -9.78 54.04
CA GLY A 628 69.08 -10.79 54.77
C GLY A 628 69.55 -11.91 53.84
N GLU A 629 70.22 -12.92 54.41
CA GLU A 629 70.67 -14.10 53.65
C GLU A 629 69.48 -14.92 53.14
N THR A 630 68.39 -14.95 53.92
CA THR A 630 67.15 -15.64 53.58
C THR A 630 65.96 -14.68 53.62
N ARG A 631 64.82 -15.07 53.02
CA ARG A 631 63.55 -14.32 53.13
C ARG A 631 63.07 -14.15 54.59
N VAL A 632 63.40 -15.11 55.46
CA VAL A 632 63.15 -15.04 56.90
C VAL A 632 63.94 -13.87 57.49
N ASP A 633 65.22 -13.77 57.16
CA ASP A 633 66.10 -12.70 57.62
C ASP A 633 65.74 -11.34 57.01
N THR A 634 65.35 -11.29 55.75
CA THR A 634 64.84 -10.07 55.10
C THR A 634 63.60 -9.55 55.83
N SER A 635 62.62 -10.41 56.14
CA SER A 635 61.42 -9.99 56.88
C SER A 635 61.75 -9.41 58.27
N LEU A 636 62.72 -9.99 58.96
CA LEU A 636 63.20 -9.49 60.24
C LEU A 636 63.94 -8.14 60.09
N ASN A 637 64.74 -7.97 59.04
CA ASN A 637 65.45 -6.72 58.78
C ASN A 637 64.47 -5.60 58.36
N LEU A 638 63.39 -5.91 57.64
CA LEU A 638 62.30 -4.97 57.35
C LEU A 638 61.59 -4.52 58.64
N TYR A 639 61.38 -5.42 59.60
CA TYR A 639 60.88 -5.03 60.94
C TYR A 639 61.83 -4.05 61.64
N ARG A 640 63.13 -4.34 61.63
CA ARG A 640 64.15 -3.50 62.29
C ARG A 640 64.34 -2.14 61.62
N GLU A 641 64.08 -2.06 60.32
CA GLU A 641 64.10 -0.80 59.56
C GLU A 641 62.95 0.13 59.97
N GLY A 642 61.79 -0.45 60.29
CA GLY A 642 60.60 0.33 60.66
C GLY A 642 60.64 0.83 62.10
N SER A 643 59.91 1.90 62.34
CA SER A 643 59.59 2.41 63.67
C SER A 643 58.09 2.75 63.75
N GLY A 644 57.55 2.93 64.95
CA GLY A 644 56.12 3.23 65.13
C GLY A 644 55.20 2.06 64.77
N TRP A 645 55.67 0.83 64.97
CA TRP A 645 54.88 -0.39 64.78
C TRP A 645 53.66 -0.42 65.71
N GLY A 646 52.57 -1.00 65.21
CA GLY A 646 51.37 -1.29 65.98
C GLY A 646 51.58 -2.47 66.95
N SER A 647 50.53 -2.78 67.71
CA SER A 647 50.58 -3.78 68.79
C SER A 647 50.35 -5.23 68.34
N THR A 648 50.32 -5.47 67.02
CA THR A 648 50.07 -6.80 66.42
C THR A 648 51.27 -7.24 65.60
N ALA A 649 51.72 -8.49 65.75
CA ALA A 649 52.66 -9.13 64.83
C ALA A 649 51.95 -10.19 63.98
N VAL A 650 52.37 -10.33 62.73
CA VAL A 650 51.84 -11.34 61.80
C VAL A 650 52.94 -12.38 61.53
N LEU A 651 52.61 -13.66 61.68
CA LEU A 651 53.43 -14.80 61.29
C LEU A 651 52.85 -15.43 60.04
N ALA A 652 53.64 -15.47 58.97
CA ALA A 652 53.29 -16.11 57.72
C ALA A 652 54.41 -17.06 57.28
N THR A 653 54.08 -18.11 56.53
CA THR A 653 55.10 -19.05 56.07
C THR A 653 56.09 -18.37 55.11
N ALA A 654 57.37 -18.69 55.26
CA ALA A 654 58.40 -18.35 54.30
C ALA A 654 58.25 -19.15 52.99
N GLY A 655 57.50 -20.26 52.98
CA GLY A 655 57.30 -21.12 51.82
C GLY A 655 56.32 -20.55 50.78
N ASN A 656 55.18 -21.22 50.61
CA ASN A 656 54.10 -20.78 49.73
C ASN A 656 53.10 -19.93 50.52
N PHE A 657 53.14 -18.61 50.32
CA PHE A 657 52.46 -17.62 51.15
C PHE A 657 51.24 -16.98 50.50
N ALA A 658 50.65 -17.63 49.48
CA ALA A 658 49.45 -17.10 48.81
C ALA A 658 48.31 -16.79 49.81
N ASP A 659 48.19 -17.60 50.86
CA ASP A 659 47.22 -17.44 51.96
C ASP A 659 47.43 -16.15 52.77
N ALA A 660 48.65 -15.60 52.77
CA ALA A 660 49.03 -14.42 53.55
C ALA A 660 48.93 -13.10 52.77
N LEU A 661 48.61 -13.13 51.47
CA LEU A 661 48.46 -11.90 50.70
C LEU A 661 47.33 -11.01 51.20
N SER A 662 46.23 -11.61 51.66
CA SER A 662 45.04 -10.86 52.10
C SER A 662 45.30 -10.05 53.38
N ILE A 663 46.22 -10.50 54.24
CA ILE A 663 46.56 -9.80 55.49
C ILE A 663 47.43 -8.56 55.25
N SER A 664 47.96 -8.36 54.03
CA SER A 664 48.79 -7.20 53.68
C SER A 664 48.10 -5.86 53.93
N SER A 665 46.80 -5.76 53.61
CA SER A 665 45.97 -4.58 53.88
C SER A 665 45.87 -4.25 55.37
N TYR A 666 45.65 -5.26 56.20
CA TYR A 666 45.64 -5.13 57.65
C TYR A 666 47.04 -4.77 58.19
N ALA A 667 48.08 -5.44 57.68
CA ALA A 667 49.46 -5.17 58.07
C ALA A 667 49.86 -3.72 57.78
N TYR A 668 49.45 -3.19 56.62
CA TYR A 668 49.63 -1.79 56.27
C TYR A 668 48.84 -0.86 57.21
N HIS A 669 47.53 -1.08 57.33
CA HIS A 669 46.63 -0.19 58.06
C HIS A 669 46.98 -0.12 59.56
N MET A 670 47.25 -1.27 60.16
CA MET A 670 47.56 -1.40 61.59
C MET A 670 49.05 -1.29 61.89
N LYS A 671 49.89 -1.06 60.86
CA LYS A 671 51.35 -1.01 60.98
C LYS A 671 51.87 -2.25 61.69
N ALA A 672 51.42 -3.43 61.29
CA ALA A 672 51.80 -4.70 61.89
C ALA A 672 52.96 -5.33 61.10
N PRO A 673 54.10 -5.68 61.73
CA PRO A 673 55.18 -6.34 61.02
C PRO A 673 54.79 -7.77 60.64
N VAL A 674 55.20 -8.16 59.43
CA VAL A 674 55.00 -9.51 58.89
C VAL A 674 56.32 -10.26 58.97
N PHE A 675 56.41 -11.22 59.89
CA PHE A 675 57.55 -12.12 60.03
C PHE A 675 57.31 -13.37 59.19
N LEU A 676 58.21 -13.63 58.24
CA LEU A 676 58.22 -14.87 57.48
C LEU A 676 58.93 -15.95 58.31
N VAL A 677 58.26 -17.08 58.55
CA VAL A 677 58.75 -18.16 59.42
C VAL A 677 58.90 -19.47 58.66
N ASN A 678 59.84 -20.31 59.08
CA ASN A 678 59.88 -21.69 58.61
C ASN A 678 58.70 -22.45 59.26
N THR A 679 58.12 -23.43 58.56
CA THR A 679 56.90 -24.13 59.02
C THR A 679 56.99 -24.63 60.47
N ASN A 680 58.17 -25.14 60.87
CA ASN A 680 58.38 -25.80 62.16
C ASN A 680 59.38 -25.08 63.07
N ASP A 681 59.85 -23.87 62.73
CA ASP A 681 60.90 -23.20 63.51
C ASP A 681 60.76 -21.67 63.57
N LEU A 682 61.10 -21.12 64.75
CA LEU A 682 61.36 -19.69 64.97
C LEU A 682 62.83 -19.49 65.33
N THR A 683 63.56 -18.81 64.44
CA THR A 683 64.97 -18.51 64.67
C THR A 683 65.16 -17.71 65.97
N ALA A 684 66.31 -17.85 66.62
CA ALA A 684 66.61 -17.11 67.86
C ALA A 684 66.45 -15.58 67.69
N ARG A 685 66.79 -15.06 66.49
CA ARG A 685 66.64 -13.65 66.16
C ARG A 685 65.17 -13.22 66.05
N GLN A 686 64.30 -14.05 65.49
CA GLN A 686 62.86 -13.79 65.44
C GLN A 686 62.22 -13.86 66.82
N ARG A 687 62.59 -14.85 67.64
CA ARG A 687 62.13 -14.94 69.03
C ARG A 687 62.48 -13.67 69.81
N SER A 688 63.71 -13.20 69.69
CA SER A 688 64.15 -11.94 70.30
C SER A 688 63.35 -10.73 69.80
N ALA A 689 63.06 -10.66 68.50
CA ALA A 689 62.28 -9.58 67.90
C ALA A 689 60.82 -9.56 68.34
N LEU A 690 60.20 -10.74 68.48
CA LEU A 690 58.83 -10.87 68.98
C LEU A 690 58.73 -10.43 70.45
N VAL A 691 59.70 -10.79 71.28
CA VAL A 691 59.79 -10.34 72.68
C VAL A 691 60.02 -8.84 72.77
N SER A 692 61.00 -8.31 72.01
CA SER A 692 61.36 -6.88 72.08
C SER A 692 60.29 -5.97 71.50
N GLY A 693 59.50 -6.44 70.53
CA GLY A 693 58.39 -5.70 69.95
C GLY A 693 57.17 -5.55 70.86
N ARG A 694 57.10 -6.31 71.96
CA ARG A 694 56.01 -6.25 72.97
C ARG A 694 54.60 -6.30 72.34
N PHE A 695 54.42 -7.14 71.34
CA PHE A 695 53.15 -7.27 70.65
C PHE A 695 52.08 -7.87 71.60
N SER A 696 50.92 -7.25 71.65
CA SER A 696 49.76 -7.73 72.42
C SER A 696 48.96 -8.82 71.69
N LYS A 697 49.14 -8.92 70.36
CA LYS A 697 48.47 -9.88 69.50
C LYS A 697 49.45 -10.48 68.50
N VAL A 698 49.39 -11.79 68.31
CA VAL A 698 50.11 -12.51 67.26
C VAL A 698 49.09 -13.19 66.36
N ILE A 699 49.08 -12.80 65.08
CA ILE A 699 48.24 -13.41 64.06
C ILE A 699 49.07 -14.43 63.30
N VAL A 700 48.63 -15.67 63.27
CA VAL A 700 49.19 -16.73 62.43
C VAL A 700 48.32 -16.87 61.20
N VAL A 701 48.90 -16.71 60.02
CA VAL A 701 48.17 -16.80 58.75
C VAL A 701 48.51 -18.09 58.03
N GLY A 702 47.48 -18.85 57.70
CA GLY A 702 47.57 -20.18 57.11
C GLY A 702 47.41 -21.30 58.14
N GLY A 703 47.10 -22.50 57.63
CA GLY A 703 46.95 -23.71 58.43
C GLY A 703 48.26 -24.19 59.06
N THR A 704 48.20 -25.31 59.78
CA THR A 704 49.35 -25.90 60.48
C THR A 704 50.49 -26.34 59.55
N ASN A 705 50.18 -26.66 58.29
CA ASN A 705 51.18 -26.98 57.26
C ASN A 705 51.98 -25.75 56.80
N ALA A 706 51.42 -24.54 56.93
CA ALA A 706 52.11 -23.29 56.62
C ALA A 706 52.91 -22.80 57.82
N VAL A 707 52.26 -22.77 59.00
CA VAL A 707 52.86 -22.41 60.29
C VAL A 707 52.35 -23.37 61.35
N SER A 708 53.20 -24.29 61.82
CA SER A 708 52.83 -25.32 62.79
C SER A 708 52.30 -24.75 64.10
N ASP A 709 51.53 -25.55 64.83
CA ASP A 709 51.07 -25.19 66.17
C ASP A 709 52.23 -25.05 67.15
N HIS A 710 53.34 -25.77 66.93
CA HIS A 710 54.56 -25.54 67.70
C HIS A 710 55.06 -24.10 67.54
N VAL A 711 55.17 -23.60 66.31
CA VAL A 711 55.63 -22.22 66.07
C VAL A 711 54.66 -21.21 66.69
N ALA A 712 53.36 -21.42 66.52
CA ALA A 712 52.32 -20.56 67.08
C ALA A 712 52.36 -20.51 68.62
N ALA A 713 52.44 -21.68 69.27
CA ALA A 713 52.54 -21.81 70.72
C ALA A 713 53.85 -21.22 71.26
N ASN A 714 54.96 -21.39 70.53
CA ASN A 714 56.25 -20.79 70.92
C ASN A 714 56.16 -19.25 70.89
N ALA A 715 55.61 -18.67 69.82
CA ALA A 715 55.39 -17.24 69.72
C ALA A 715 54.49 -16.71 70.85
N GLN A 716 53.40 -17.41 71.17
CA GLN A 716 52.52 -17.06 72.29
C GLN A 716 53.25 -17.13 73.63
N SER A 717 54.00 -18.21 73.88
CA SER A 717 54.71 -18.41 75.15
C SER A 717 55.78 -17.36 75.41
N ILE A 718 56.52 -16.92 74.38
CA ILE A 718 57.60 -15.93 74.56
C ILE A 718 57.08 -14.49 74.62
N THR A 719 55.92 -14.20 74.05
CA THR A 719 55.36 -12.83 73.99
C THR A 719 54.27 -12.57 75.04
N GLY A 720 53.54 -13.61 75.48
CA GLY A 720 52.30 -13.45 76.25
C GLY A 720 51.11 -12.90 75.44
N ALA A 721 51.27 -12.75 74.12
CA ALA A 721 50.27 -12.14 73.24
C ALA A 721 49.02 -13.02 73.05
N GLN A 722 47.89 -12.39 72.73
CA GLN A 722 46.72 -13.11 72.22
C GLN A 722 47.07 -13.74 70.86
N LEU A 723 46.95 -15.06 70.77
CA LEU A 723 47.16 -15.80 69.52
C LEU A 723 45.86 -15.90 68.73
N VAL A 724 45.90 -15.52 67.44
CA VAL A 724 44.78 -15.68 66.50
C VAL A 724 45.30 -16.43 65.28
N ARG A 725 44.72 -17.58 64.94
CA ARG A 725 45.01 -18.27 63.67
C ARG A 725 43.91 -17.97 62.66
N LEU A 726 44.29 -17.52 61.48
CA LEU A 726 43.39 -17.27 60.35
C LEU A 726 43.75 -18.25 59.22
N SER A 727 42.88 -19.21 58.95
CA SER A 727 43.13 -20.29 57.97
C SER A 727 41.84 -20.87 57.41
N GLY A 728 41.88 -21.31 56.16
CA GLY A 728 40.88 -22.16 55.50
C GLY A 728 41.54 -23.34 54.80
N ALA A 729 40.76 -24.20 54.15
CA ALA A 729 41.28 -25.32 53.37
C ALA A 729 41.97 -24.86 52.08
N THR A 730 41.58 -23.69 51.57
CA THR A 730 42.20 -23.05 50.40
C THR A 730 42.69 -21.63 50.71
N ARG A 731 43.48 -21.06 49.80
CA ARG A 731 43.93 -19.65 49.88
C ARG A 731 42.77 -18.65 49.84
N TYR A 732 41.69 -19.01 49.13
CA TYR A 732 40.50 -18.17 48.99
C TYR A 732 39.61 -18.23 50.24
N GLU A 733 39.49 -19.40 50.86
CA GLU A 733 38.84 -19.53 52.17
C GLU A 733 39.65 -18.85 53.27
N THR A 734 40.99 -18.98 53.26
CA THR A 734 41.85 -18.24 54.19
C THR A 734 41.68 -16.73 54.02
N SER A 735 41.60 -16.26 52.76
CA SER A 735 41.31 -14.86 52.44
C SER A 735 39.97 -14.38 53.01
N GLU A 736 38.91 -15.18 52.88
CA GLU A 736 37.60 -14.87 53.47
C GLU A 736 37.66 -14.82 55.00
N GLN A 737 38.33 -15.77 55.65
CA GLN A 737 38.48 -15.76 57.12
C GLN A 737 39.26 -14.53 57.59
N ILE A 738 40.28 -14.10 56.83
CA ILE A 738 40.98 -12.84 57.08
C ILE A 738 40.02 -11.65 56.91
N ALA A 739 39.28 -11.58 55.81
CA ALA A 739 38.33 -10.49 55.57
C ALA A 739 37.29 -10.39 56.69
N ARG A 740 36.62 -11.49 57.05
CA ARG A 740 35.64 -11.56 58.14
C ARG A 740 36.22 -11.10 59.47
N TRP A 741 37.43 -11.54 59.81
CA TRP A 741 38.09 -11.13 61.04
C TRP A 741 38.44 -9.64 61.03
N THR A 742 38.97 -9.13 59.91
CA THR A 742 39.38 -7.71 59.79
C THR A 742 38.21 -6.72 59.80
N MET A 743 37.02 -7.12 59.34
CA MET A 743 35.80 -6.28 59.46
C MET A 743 35.46 -5.90 60.90
N ASN A 744 35.83 -6.76 61.85
CA ASN A 744 35.65 -6.52 63.28
C ASN A 744 36.93 -6.01 63.98
N ASN A 745 38.01 -5.82 63.22
CA ASN A 745 39.34 -5.44 63.74
C ASN A 745 39.93 -4.23 62.99
N GLY A 746 39.10 -3.36 62.42
CA GLY A 746 39.51 -2.04 61.94
C GLY A 746 39.57 -1.85 60.43
N LEU A 747 39.16 -2.84 59.62
CA LEU A 747 38.98 -2.65 58.17
C LEU A 747 37.49 -2.60 57.79
N SER A 748 37.21 -2.09 56.57
CA SER A 748 35.88 -2.03 55.97
C SER A 748 35.83 -2.66 54.57
N MET A 749 34.62 -2.89 54.06
CA MET A 749 34.42 -3.28 52.64
C MET A 749 34.34 -2.07 51.69
N ASN A 750 34.22 -0.83 52.20
CA ASN A 750 34.11 0.36 51.36
C ASN A 750 35.50 0.85 50.92
N GLY A 751 35.93 0.37 49.75
CA GLY A 751 37.29 0.45 49.23
C GLY A 751 37.96 -0.91 49.12
N ALA A 752 37.22 -2.01 49.28
CA ALA A 752 37.74 -3.37 49.16
C ALA A 752 38.42 -3.61 47.80
N VAL A 753 39.49 -4.38 47.82
CA VAL A 753 40.31 -4.67 46.63
C VAL A 753 40.37 -6.17 46.39
N TYR A 754 39.90 -6.62 45.23
CA TYR A 754 39.89 -8.02 44.81
C TYR A 754 41.07 -8.29 43.87
N ALA A 755 41.84 -9.35 44.12
CA ALA A 755 42.96 -9.75 43.29
C ALA A 755 43.01 -11.28 43.10
N THR A 756 43.71 -11.76 42.08
CA THR A 756 43.86 -13.22 41.87
C THR A 756 44.70 -13.86 42.97
N GLY A 757 44.38 -15.11 43.34
CA GLY A 757 45.20 -15.94 44.22
C GLY A 757 46.19 -16.86 43.50
N ALA A 758 46.13 -17.02 42.17
CA ALA A 758 46.86 -18.06 41.44
C ALA A 758 48.28 -17.66 41.00
N ASN A 759 48.47 -16.43 40.50
CA ASN A 759 49.75 -15.82 40.15
C ASN A 759 49.64 -14.31 40.39
N PHE A 760 50.18 -13.84 41.51
CA PHE A 760 49.63 -12.68 42.22
C PHE A 760 50.57 -11.48 42.39
N PRO A 761 51.37 -11.08 41.37
CA PRO A 761 52.18 -9.87 41.48
C PRO A 761 51.28 -8.64 41.72
N ASP A 762 50.11 -8.61 41.08
CA ASP A 762 49.12 -7.54 41.18
C ASP A 762 48.48 -7.44 42.59
N ALA A 763 48.39 -8.56 43.30
CA ALA A 763 47.85 -8.60 44.67
C ALA A 763 48.78 -7.97 45.71
N LEU A 764 50.09 -7.87 45.43
CA LEU A 764 51.07 -7.32 46.37
C LEU A 764 51.00 -5.79 46.44
N ALA A 765 50.67 -5.13 45.33
CA ALA A 765 50.39 -3.70 45.31
C ALA A 765 48.96 -3.40 45.83
N ALA A 766 48.03 -4.36 45.70
CA ALA A 766 46.65 -4.24 46.18
C ALA A 766 46.54 -4.06 47.71
N GLY A 767 47.43 -4.71 48.47
CA GLY A 767 47.49 -4.62 49.93
C GLY A 767 47.62 -3.19 50.44
N PRO A 768 48.69 -2.46 50.07
CA PRO A 768 48.86 -1.04 50.40
C PRO A 768 47.70 -0.14 49.95
N LEU A 769 47.12 -0.37 48.76
CA LEU A 769 45.95 0.40 48.30
C LEU A 769 44.76 0.22 49.24
N ALA A 770 44.40 -1.04 49.52
CA ALA A 770 43.30 -1.35 50.42
C ALA A 770 43.58 -0.82 51.84
N GLY A 771 44.77 -1.11 52.38
CA GLY A 771 45.19 -0.73 53.72
C GLY A 771 45.26 0.79 53.95
N LYS A 772 45.65 1.57 52.94
CA LYS A 772 45.62 3.05 53.01
C LYS A 772 44.21 3.59 53.23
N SER A 773 43.21 2.96 52.62
CA SER A 773 41.80 3.30 52.81
C SER A 773 41.14 2.64 54.02
N GLY A 774 41.88 1.81 54.77
CA GLY A 774 41.30 1.00 55.84
C GLY A 774 40.32 -0.06 55.31
N SER A 775 40.63 -0.64 54.15
CA SER A 775 39.78 -1.62 53.47
C SER A 775 40.44 -2.98 53.35
N ALA A 776 39.63 -4.03 53.17
CA ALA A 776 40.12 -5.40 53.00
C ALA A 776 40.66 -5.69 51.59
N THR A 777 41.70 -6.53 51.53
CA THR A 777 42.12 -7.22 50.30
C THR A 777 41.53 -8.63 50.30
N LEU A 778 40.87 -9.01 49.21
CA LEU A 778 40.27 -10.33 49.04
C LEU A 778 40.84 -11.04 47.82
N LEU A 779 41.05 -12.35 47.92
CA LEU A 779 41.52 -13.18 46.82
C LEU A 779 40.36 -13.86 46.13
N VAL A 780 40.41 -13.87 44.81
CA VAL A 780 39.42 -14.54 43.95
C VAL A 780 40.11 -15.44 42.93
N GLU A 781 39.45 -16.56 42.62
CA GLU A 781 39.79 -17.44 41.51
C GLU A 781 38.81 -17.27 40.36
N ASN A 782 37.52 -17.29 40.71
CA ASN A 782 36.39 -17.24 39.81
C ASN A 782 35.15 -16.68 40.54
N ALA A 783 34.02 -16.59 39.86
CA ALA A 783 32.76 -16.06 40.41
C ALA A 783 32.22 -16.81 41.64
N ASN A 784 32.64 -18.05 41.88
CA ASN A 784 32.23 -18.84 43.05
C ASN A 784 33.21 -18.76 44.22
N SER A 785 34.22 -17.87 44.14
CA SER A 785 35.18 -17.71 45.24
C SER A 785 34.45 -17.28 46.52
N PRO A 786 34.85 -17.76 47.71
CA PRO A 786 34.22 -17.39 48.98
C PRO A 786 34.13 -15.88 49.22
N ALA A 787 35.11 -15.11 48.72
CA ALA A 787 35.11 -13.66 48.74
C ALA A 787 33.87 -13.03 48.05
N VAL A 788 33.37 -13.62 46.96
CA VAL A 788 32.19 -13.12 46.23
C VAL A 788 30.94 -13.30 47.08
N SER A 789 30.75 -14.50 47.64
CA SER A 789 29.63 -14.79 48.54
C SER A 789 29.66 -13.90 49.79
N PHE A 790 30.82 -13.70 50.39
CA PHE A 790 31.00 -12.78 51.52
C PHE A 790 30.64 -11.34 51.15
N SER A 791 30.96 -10.90 49.93
CA SER A 791 30.64 -9.54 49.45
C SER A 791 29.14 -9.25 49.44
N ALA A 792 28.30 -10.27 49.25
CA ALA A 792 26.84 -10.12 49.23
C ALA A 792 26.26 -9.63 50.57
N GLU A 793 26.94 -9.88 51.69
CA GLU A 793 26.57 -9.38 53.02
C GLU A 793 26.63 -7.83 53.11
N TYR A 794 27.31 -7.20 52.15
CA TYR A 794 27.55 -5.75 52.06
C TYR A 794 26.83 -5.09 50.88
N LYS A 795 25.86 -5.77 50.26
CA LYS A 795 25.08 -5.22 49.14
C LYS A 795 24.44 -3.88 49.48
N GLY A 796 24.71 -2.85 48.66
CA GLY A 796 24.21 -1.49 48.85
C GLY A 796 24.86 -0.70 49.99
N LYS A 797 25.90 -1.25 50.65
CA LYS A 797 26.67 -0.58 51.72
C LYS A 797 28.08 -0.18 51.28
N VAL A 798 28.44 -0.48 50.03
CA VAL A 798 29.76 -0.22 49.46
C VAL A 798 29.60 0.79 48.35
N ASP A 799 30.26 1.93 48.48
CA ASP A 799 30.26 2.99 47.46
C ASP A 799 31.38 2.80 46.46
N LYS A 800 32.49 2.16 46.89
CA LYS A 800 33.70 1.97 46.09
C LYS A 800 34.30 0.59 46.34
N ALA A 801 34.68 -0.09 45.26
CA ALA A 801 35.46 -1.32 45.31
C ALA A 801 36.30 -1.44 44.05
N TYR A 802 37.36 -2.24 44.10
CA TYR A 802 38.29 -2.40 42.99
C TYR A 802 38.55 -3.86 42.67
N VAL A 803 38.69 -4.18 41.38
CA VAL A 803 39.30 -5.43 40.93
C VAL A 803 40.65 -5.12 40.30
N VAL A 804 41.71 -5.81 40.74
CA VAL A 804 43.08 -5.56 40.29
C VAL A 804 43.52 -6.67 39.35
N GLY A 805 44.07 -6.28 38.20
CA GLY A 805 44.51 -7.16 37.14
C GLY A 805 43.59 -7.12 35.92
N GLY A 806 44.17 -7.46 34.78
CA GLY A 806 43.46 -7.56 33.51
C GLY A 806 42.40 -8.68 33.52
N THR A 807 41.66 -8.78 32.43
CA THR A 807 40.58 -9.78 32.28
C THR A 807 41.09 -11.21 32.19
N ASN A 808 42.37 -11.41 31.84
CA ASN A 808 43.05 -12.71 31.90
C ASN A 808 43.45 -13.11 33.33
N VAL A 809 43.36 -12.19 34.29
CA VAL A 809 43.77 -12.38 35.70
C VAL A 809 42.53 -12.49 36.59
N VAL A 810 41.59 -11.57 36.44
CA VAL A 810 40.24 -11.64 37.01
C VAL A 810 39.24 -11.36 35.89
N ASP A 811 38.61 -12.43 35.40
CA ASP A 811 37.71 -12.36 34.25
C ASP A 811 36.46 -11.49 34.50
N HIS A 812 35.75 -11.18 33.42
CA HIS A 812 34.53 -10.37 33.49
C HIS A 812 33.43 -11.06 34.29
N ILE A 813 33.34 -12.38 34.25
CA ILE A 813 32.30 -13.13 34.97
C ILE A 813 32.47 -12.94 36.48
N THR A 814 33.71 -13.05 36.95
CA THR A 814 34.09 -12.87 38.36
C THR A 814 33.93 -11.42 38.79
N ALA A 815 34.38 -10.46 37.97
CA ALA A 815 34.20 -9.04 38.28
C ALA A 815 32.73 -8.62 38.34
N ASN A 816 31.90 -9.15 37.44
CA ASN A 816 30.46 -8.89 37.45
C ASN A 816 29.79 -9.52 38.66
N ALA A 817 30.15 -10.77 39.01
CA ALA A 817 29.64 -11.42 40.22
C ALA A 817 29.98 -10.63 41.50
N ILE A 818 31.18 -10.05 41.58
CA ILE A 818 31.57 -9.14 42.68
C ILE A 818 30.69 -7.89 42.67
N ALA A 819 30.53 -7.23 41.52
CA ALA A 819 29.73 -6.02 41.39
C ALA A 819 28.26 -6.28 41.79
N ASP A 820 27.66 -7.36 41.30
CA ASP A 820 26.28 -7.76 41.60
C ASP A 820 26.07 -8.08 43.09
N SER A 821 27.06 -8.72 43.70
CA SER A 821 27.08 -9.04 45.14
C SER A 821 27.14 -7.76 45.97
N LEU A 822 27.92 -6.76 45.55
CA LEU A 822 28.01 -5.47 46.23
C LEU A 822 26.86 -4.50 45.90
N GLY A 823 26.07 -4.78 44.85
CA GLY A 823 25.06 -3.85 44.34
C GLY A 823 25.66 -2.67 43.58
N LEU A 824 26.85 -2.86 43.02
CA LEU A 824 27.55 -1.93 42.14
C LEU A 824 27.22 -2.24 40.67
N ARG A 825 27.38 -1.26 39.80
CA ARG A 825 27.43 -1.51 38.35
C ARG A 825 28.68 -2.28 37.98
N HIS A 826 28.58 -3.06 36.91
CA HIS A 826 29.69 -3.88 36.38
C HIS A 826 30.91 -3.03 36.07
N ALA A 827 32.09 -3.63 36.24
CA ALA A 827 33.35 -2.94 35.99
C ALA A 827 33.50 -2.62 34.50
N GLN A 828 33.83 -1.36 34.22
CA GLN A 828 34.23 -0.92 32.87
C GLN A 828 35.61 -1.45 32.51
#